data_AF-A0A812KVW7-F1
#
_entry.id   AF-A0A812KVW7-F1
#
_cell.length_a   1.000
_cell.length_b   1.000
_cell.length_c   1.000
_cell.angle_alpha   90.00
_cell.angle_beta   90.00
_cell.angle_gamma   90.00
#
_symmetry.space_group_name_H-M   'P 1'
#
loop_
_entity.id
_entity.type
_entity.pdbx_description
1 polymer ?
#
loop_
_entity_poly.entity_id
_entity_poly.type
_entity_poly.pdbx_seq_one_letter_code
_entity_poly.pdbx_strand_id
1 'polypeptide(L)'
;MEAATGNIDWKELKVKMRQKVQVWLQQPLFPPVLLMLQALRPMSRFYHRLIYSGSAEWEDIERTKESQGCRRSYAVLEAARESDLNAYRRSVSDTFHEQIVLLPRWCHFRHYQVLLFRMLSRNVCSTEFLIGTTYRSYPIKLFKSLDKVHEAKDPECMHCRLTKLILSEGCDLDSPESQAVLTAIASMFQLHIASIEARHASTRRITTIKSVQTHRPTLTAVGADWFCRDMPVSGTAQADTVPPEPKQPERKNPWNAFLSEKCRRRISDLGSTSYAAVVEEYRSLTPAEHQRYQEMADVAFCARARGLPGYAHHGAIPAAAASSSGSGKEVAVEALVAVPAAGHQELAVPDQAYKLMAADLSDKLQVVQQEYHRRSASVKDWCDIFRDSRVQHRQDQEHLFRECGVVEHVPALNGLVSAEMRVPADKIGEDLLSVGEKSTLRASLLDKWQSMCDLILNTDETPFPDASDALPTRCAQLGMCVCASRGLQAYLFHCRLIFCLKAFFTPKRSRKIRDAAGNMVIKELSQAEQHQQTKLKSNRKLLDDGFVVVCLRPSSRTAAAEEVLPHKYMHSSWKALALTAMNVSAEGEADSPTSLWLHLGHINYTTWALGVLRLDEAGADEARPEYTKLQVPTPQECCHSVRMFEQSGINFSGPWQFTVSMILSNNDELERASMRPDTVLVKQHAEVPNMEFWQGWPAEQARHEKNSKSRPVPSSGKRKKETSSATAGFRKRTQVCAGLIHGCRGASACTRTGGRCGWRSSGRRSSA
;
A
#
# COMPACT_ATOMS: atom_id res chain seq x y z
N MET A 1 1.88 -11.28 10.22
CA MET A 1 0.51 -11.58 10.66
C MET A 1 0.32 -11.42 12.18
N GLU A 2 1.37 -11.49 13.00
CA GLU A 2 1.32 -11.08 14.42
C GLU A 2 0.92 -9.60 14.61
N ALA A 3 1.12 -8.76 13.60
CA ALA A 3 0.67 -7.37 13.61
C ALA A 3 -0.86 -7.19 13.77
N ALA A 4 -1.67 -8.15 13.32
CA ALA A 4 -3.12 -8.09 13.48
C ALA A 4 -3.59 -8.53 14.87
N THR A 5 -2.75 -9.24 15.63
CA THR A 5 -3.07 -9.70 16.99
C THR A 5 -2.59 -8.75 18.08
N GLY A 6 -2.00 -7.59 17.72
CA GLY A 6 -1.48 -6.58 18.66
C GLY A 6 -0.19 -7.00 19.40
N ASN A 7 0.12 -8.29 19.45
CA ASN A 7 1.30 -8.85 20.11
C ASN A 7 2.54 -8.88 19.19
N ILE A 8 2.98 -7.71 18.71
CA ILE A 8 4.28 -7.61 18.02
C ILE A 8 5.37 -7.49 19.10
N ASP A 9 6.29 -8.46 19.17
CA ASP A 9 7.52 -8.27 19.93
C ASP A 9 8.42 -7.26 19.20
N TRP A 10 8.28 -5.99 19.57
CA TRP A 10 9.06 -4.90 19.01
C TRP A 10 10.57 -5.06 19.23
N LYS A 11 11.00 -5.78 20.27
CA LYS A 11 12.42 -6.04 20.54
C LYS A 11 12.98 -7.00 19.50
N GLU A 12 12.30 -8.13 19.28
CA GLU A 12 12.69 -9.11 18.27
C GLU A 12 12.67 -8.50 16.85
N LEU A 13 11.62 -7.73 16.51
CA LEU A 13 11.53 -7.06 15.21
C LEU A 13 12.69 -6.07 14.99
N LYS A 14 13.04 -5.27 16.00
CA LYS A 14 14.19 -4.34 15.93
C LYS A 14 15.51 -5.08 15.73
N VAL A 15 15.73 -6.21 16.42
CA VAL A 15 16.94 -7.03 16.23
C VAL A 15 17.00 -7.58 14.81
N LYS A 16 15.90 -8.16 14.31
CA LYS A 16 15.79 -8.64 12.92
C LYS A 16 16.02 -7.52 11.90
N MET A 17 15.52 -6.31 12.15
CA MET A 17 15.76 -5.15 11.29
C MET A 17 17.23 -4.72 11.30
N ARG A 18 17.88 -4.66 12.48
CA ARG A 18 19.32 -4.34 12.59
C ARG A 18 20.17 -5.37 11.84
N GLN A 19 19.87 -6.66 11.99
CA GLN A 19 20.57 -7.72 11.27
C GLN A 19 20.39 -7.59 9.75
N LYS A 20 19.17 -7.31 9.28
CA LYS A 20 18.91 -7.08 7.84
C LYS A 20 19.65 -5.86 7.31
N VAL A 21 19.68 -4.76 8.07
CA VAL A 21 20.43 -3.56 7.70
C VAL A 21 21.92 -3.87 7.67
N GLN A 22 22.46 -4.59 8.64
CA GLN A 22 23.87 -4.99 8.65
C GLN A 22 24.23 -5.85 7.44
N VAL A 23 23.43 -6.87 7.12
CA VAL A 23 23.62 -7.70 5.92
C VAL A 23 23.53 -6.86 4.65
N TRP A 24 22.61 -5.90 4.59
CA TRP A 24 22.47 -5.01 3.44
C TRP A 24 23.66 -4.07 3.29
N LEU A 25 24.16 -3.48 4.38
CA LEU A 25 25.34 -2.60 4.38
C LEU A 25 26.63 -3.32 4.00
N GLN A 26 26.70 -4.64 4.21
CA GLN A 26 27.83 -5.48 3.78
C GLN A 26 27.82 -5.75 2.26
N GLN A 27 26.69 -5.56 1.59
CA GLN A 27 26.58 -5.73 0.13
C GLN A 27 27.10 -4.49 -0.62
N PRO A 28 27.50 -4.62 -1.90
CA PRO A 28 27.74 -3.47 -2.75
C PRO A 28 26.43 -2.66 -2.89
N LEU A 29 26.35 -1.54 -2.16
CA LEU A 29 25.14 -0.70 -2.10
C LEU A 29 24.88 0.08 -3.37
N PHE A 30 25.93 0.39 -4.13
CA PHE A 30 25.84 1.27 -5.29
C PHE A 30 24.90 0.72 -6.38
N PRO A 31 25.02 -0.53 -6.85
CA PRO A 31 24.11 -1.06 -7.87
C PRO A 31 22.64 -1.06 -7.45
N PRO A 32 22.24 -1.63 -6.29
CA PRO A 32 20.84 -1.59 -5.89
C PRO A 32 20.29 -0.18 -5.76
N VAL A 33 21.05 0.78 -5.21
CA VAL A 33 20.62 2.18 -5.09
C VAL A 33 20.38 2.81 -6.45
N LEU A 34 21.29 2.61 -7.40
CA LEU A 34 21.13 3.09 -8.76
C LEU A 34 19.88 2.52 -9.45
N LEU A 35 19.66 1.20 -9.33
CA LEU A 35 18.48 0.55 -9.89
C LEU A 35 17.19 1.01 -9.21
N MET A 36 17.22 1.26 -7.89
CA MET A 36 16.09 1.85 -7.17
C MET A 36 15.77 3.24 -7.70
N LEU A 37 16.77 4.11 -7.93
CA LEU A 37 16.57 5.43 -8.51
C LEU A 37 15.94 5.35 -9.90
N GLN A 38 16.43 4.45 -10.76
CA GLN A 38 15.87 4.24 -12.10
C GLN A 38 14.42 3.74 -12.05
N ALA A 39 14.13 2.74 -11.20
CA ALA A 39 12.79 2.18 -11.04
C ALA A 39 11.78 3.17 -10.42
N LEU A 40 12.24 4.05 -9.53
CA LEU A 40 11.40 5.03 -8.83
C LEU A 40 11.18 6.31 -9.63
N ARG A 41 11.98 6.60 -10.65
CA ARG A 41 11.87 7.84 -11.43
C ARG A 41 10.49 8.02 -12.10
N PRO A 42 9.93 7.03 -12.84
CA PRO A 42 8.57 7.16 -13.40
C PRO A 42 7.51 7.33 -12.30
N MET A 43 7.66 6.59 -11.20
CA MET A 43 6.73 6.61 -10.07
C MET A 43 6.73 7.97 -9.34
N SER A 44 7.91 8.53 -9.07
CA SER A 44 8.05 9.84 -8.44
C SER A 44 7.39 10.94 -9.28
N ARG A 45 7.65 10.95 -10.59
CA ARG A 45 6.98 11.89 -11.52
C ARG A 45 5.46 11.73 -11.50
N PHE A 46 4.98 10.49 -11.52
CA PHE A 46 3.56 10.20 -11.44
C PHE A 46 2.94 10.71 -10.14
N TYR A 47 3.55 10.45 -8.98
CA TYR A 47 3.08 10.98 -7.70
C TYR A 47 3.12 12.51 -7.64
N HIS A 48 4.17 13.15 -8.15
CA HIS A 48 4.23 14.60 -8.22
C HIS A 48 3.06 15.18 -9.04
N ARG A 49 2.71 14.56 -10.17
CA ARG A 49 1.54 14.97 -10.97
C ARG A 49 0.24 14.74 -10.22
N LEU A 50 0.06 13.60 -9.57
CA LEU A 50 -1.14 13.36 -8.76
C LEU A 50 -1.30 14.36 -7.60
N ILE A 51 -0.20 14.75 -6.96
CA ILE A 51 -0.20 15.78 -5.91
C ILE A 51 -0.54 17.15 -6.51
N TYR A 52 0.07 17.49 -7.64
CA TYR A 52 -0.16 18.76 -8.33
C TYR A 52 -1.59 18.89 -8.83
N SER A 53 -2.15 17.87 -9.48
CA SER A 53 -3.54 17.83 -9.96
C SER A 53 -4.57 17.93 -8.81
N GLY A 54 -4.17 17.67 -7.57
CA GLY A 54 -4.99 17.86 -6.36
C GLY A 54 -4.72 19.17 -5.61
N SER A 55 -3.85 20.04 -6.13
CA SER A 55 -3.44 21.29 -5.49
C SER A 55 -4.35 22.47 -5.84
N ALA A 56 -4.37 23.49 -4.98
CA ALA A 56 -5.10 24.74 -5.25
C ALA A 56 -4.53 25.48 -6.46
N GLU A 57 -3.21 25.42 -6.67
CA GLU A 57 -2.54 26.05 -7.82
C GLU A 57 -3.05 25.50 -9.15
N TRP A 58 -3.19 24.18 -9.27
CA TRP A 58 -3.75 23.56 -10.47
C TRP A 58 -5.21 23.99 -10.71
N GLU A 59 -6.02 24.04 -9.64
CA GLU A 59 -7.41 24.46 -9.70
C GLU A 59 -7.55 25.94 -10.11
N ASP A 60 -6.67 26.83 -9.62
CA ASP A 60 -6.65 28.24 -10.01
C ASP A 60 -6.26 28.42 -11.48
N ILE A 61 -5.31 27.61 -11.99
CA ILE A 61 -4.94 27.59 -13.42
C ILE A 61 -6.13 27.15 -14.27
N GLU A 62 -6.85 26.10 -13.87
CA GLU A 62 -8.02 25.60 -14.60
C GLU A 62 -9.21 26.58 -14.55
N ARG A 63 -9.42 27.30 -13.44
CA ARG A 63 -10.39 28.42 -13.36
C ARG A 63 -9.98 29.60 -14.23
N THR A 64 -8.69 29.89 -14.32
CA THR A 64 -8.17 30.94 -15.19
C THR A 64 -8.36 30.56 -16.67
N LYS A 65 -8.20 29.29 -17.04
CA LYS A 65 -8.53 28.81 -18.39
C LYS A 65 -10.02 29.01 -18.68
N GLU A 66 -10.88 28.67 -17.72
CA GLU A 66 -12.34 28.86 -17.85
C GLU A 66 -12.71 30.32 -18.10
N SER A 67 -12.12 31.26 -17.35
CA SER A 67 -12.38 32.69 -17.52
C SER A 67 -11.88 33.25 -18.87
N GLN A 68 -10.89 32.59 -19.47
CA GLN A 68 -10.39 32.89 -20.82
C GLN A 68 -11.23 32.23 -21.93
N GLY A 69 -12.34 31.56 -21.60
CA GLY A 69 -13.17 30.83 -22.56
C GLY A 69 -12.56 29.50 -23.02
N CYS A 70 -11.44 29.07 -22.42
CA CYS A 70 -10.91 27.74 -22.63
C CYS A 70 -11.70 26.72 -21.82
N ARG A 71 -11.74 25.48 -22.31
CA ARG A 71 -12.46 24.40 -21.63
C ARG A 71 -11.71 23.98 -20.35
N ARG A 72 -12.37 24.15 -19.20
CA ARG A 72 -11.89 23.71 -17.90
C ARG A 72 -11.80 22.18 -17.81
N SER A 73 -10.76 21.69 -17.15
CA SER A 73 -10.69 20.29 -16.72
C SER A 73 -10.91 20.15 -15.20
N TYR A 74 -11.11 18.92 -14.76
CA TYR A 74 -11.27 18.55 -13.35
C TYR A 74 -10.33 17.40 -13.01
N ALA A 75 -9.80 17.36 -11.80
CA ALA A 75 -8.89 16.28 -11.40
C ALA A 75 -9.53 14.88 -11.59
N VAL A 76 -10.82 14.75 -11.28
CA VAL A 76 -11.57 13.50 -11.51
C VAL A 76 -11.79 13.18 -12.99
N LEU A 77 -11.92 14.20 -13.84
CA LEU A 77 -12.00 14.03 -15.29
C LEU A 77 -10.64 13.57 -15.85
N GLU A 78 -9.53 14.17 -15.42
CA GLU A 78 -8.18 13.74 -15.79
C GLU A 78 -7.87 12.31 -15.36
N ALA A 79 -8.30 11.92 -14.15
CA ALA A 79 -8.22 10.54 -13.71
C ALA A 79 -9.05 9.60 -14.59
N ALA A 80 -10.28 9.99 -14.94
CA ALA A 80 -11.12 9.21 -15.83
C ALA A 80 -10.49 9.05 -17.23
N ARG A 81 -9.84 10.10 -17.75
CA ARG A 81 -9.06 10.08 -19.00
C ARG A 81 -7.79 9.23 -18.89
N GLU A 82 -7.35 8.90 -17.67
CA GLU A 82 -6.08 8.24 -17.38
C GLU A 82 -4.87 9.01 -17.94
N SER A 83 -4.93 10.34 -18.06
CA SER A 83 -3.89 11.15 -18.73
C SER A 83 -2.52 10.98 -18.06
N ASP A 84 -2.46 11.17 -16.74
CA ASP A 84 -1.26 10.97 -15.93
C ASP A 84 -0.81 9.51 -15.88
N LEU A 85 -1.77 8.58 -15.82
CA LEU A 85 -1.49 7.15 -15.77
C LEU A 85 -0.93 6.64 -17.11
N ASN A 86 -1.40 7.17 -18.24
CA ASN A 86 -0.86 6.89 -19.57
C ASN A 86 0.53 7.48 -19.76
N ALA A 87 0.81 8.67 -19.23
CA ALA A 87 2.16 9.23 -19.21
C ALA A 87 3.12 8.39 -18.35
N TYR A 88 2.65 7.91 -17.19
CA TYR A 88 3.39 6.98 -16.34
C TYR A 88 3.68 5.65 -17.06
N ARG A 89 2.68 5.04 -17.71
CA ARG A 89 2.85 3.81 -18.50
C ARG A 89 3.92 4.03 -19.57
N ARG A 90 3.83 5.07 -20.38
CA ARG A 90 4.86 5.38 -21.39
C ARG A 90 6.25 5.49 -20.77
N SER A 91 6.41 6.27 -19.70
CA SER A 91 7.70 6.42 -19.02
C SER A 91 8.25 5.10 -18.45
N VAL A 92 7.39 4.20 -17.95
CA VAL A 92 7.81 2.87 -17.50
C VAL A 92 8.19 1.98 -18.70
N SER A 93 7.47 2.07 -19.84
CA SER A 93 7.81 1.38 -21.08
C SER A 93 9.21 1.76 -21.53
N ASP A 94 9.47 3.06 -21.60
CA ASP A 94 10.77 3.59 -22.02
C ASP A 94 11.87 3.05 -21.10
N THR A 95 11.62 3.07 -19.78
CA THR A 95 12.58 2.56 -18.79
C THR A 95 12.82 1.04 -18.91
N PHE A 96 11.84 0.26 -19.39
CA PHE A 96 12.05 -1.17 -19.66
C PHE A 96 13.05 -1.41 -20.80
N HIS A 97 12.96 -0.60 -21.85
CA HIS A 97 13.74 -0.77 -23.08
C HIS A 97 15.06 0.02 -23.09
N GLU A 98 15.25 0.93 -22.13
CA GLU A 98 16.50 1.65 -21.92
C GLU A 98 17.61 0.73 -21.37
N GLN A 99 18.84 0.91 -21.86
CA GLN A 99 20.02 0.27 -21.29
C GLN A 99 20.31 0.86 -19.90
N ILE A 100 20.81 0.01 -18.98
CA ILE A 100 21.24 0.44 -17.64
C ILE A 100 22.65 1.07 -17.74
N VAL A 101 22.73 2.25 -18.37
CA VAL A 101 24.00 2.90 -18.76
C VAL A 101 24.89 3.23 -17.56
N LEU A 102 24.30 3.62 -16.43
CA LEU A 102 25.04 4.09 -15.26
C LEU A 102 25.66 2.95 -14.43
N LEU A 103 25.38 1.70 -14.78
CA LEU A 103 25.91 0.56 -14.05
C LEU A 103 27.36 0.26 -14.51
N PRO A 104 28.35 0.20 -13.60
CA PRO A 104 29.71 -0.15 -13.95
C PRO A 104 29.81 -1.55 -14.56
N ARG A 105 30.78 -1.79 -15.44
CA ARG A 105 30.96 -3.08 -16.13
C ARG A 105 31.09 -4.27 -15.17
N TRP A 106 31.78 -4.10 -14.04
CA TRP A 106 31.91 -5.12 -12.99
C TRP A 106 30.60 -5.43 -12.25
N CYS A 107 29.52 -4.74 -12.58
CA CYS A 107 28.16 -4.99 -12.10
C CYS A 107 27.21 -5.45 -13.21
N HIS A 108 27.69 -5.73 -14.43
CA HIS A 108 26.82 -6.16 -15.53
C HIS A 108 26.42 -7.63 -15.36
N PHE A 109 25.68 -7.91 -14.29
CA PHE A 109 25.19 -9.25 -13.96
C PHE A 109 23.69 -9.35 -14.15
N ARG A 110 23.22 -10.53 -14.57
CA ARG A 110 21.80 -10.80 -14.76
C ARG A 110 20.93 -10.51 -13.54
N HIS A 111 21.40 -10.81 -12.33
CA HIS A 111 20.58 -10.54 -11.13
C HIS A 111 20.26 -9.05 -10.94
N TYR A 112 21.10 -8.13 -11.42
CA TYR A 112 20.83 -6.69 -11.41
C TYR A 112 19.83 -6.28 -12.50
N GLN A 113 19.96 -6.83 -13.70
CA GLN A 113 18.96 -6.69 -14.77
C GLN A 113 17.57 -7.15 -14.28
N VAL A 114 17.51 -8.34 -13.70
CA VAL A 114 16.28 -8.95 -13.15
C VAL A 114 15.73 -8.17 -11.96
N LEU A 115 16.59 -7.61 -11.11
CA LEU A 115 16.15 -6.75 -10.02
C LEU A 115 15.40 -5.52 -10.56
N LEU A 116 15.94 -4.84 -11.58
CA LEU A 116 15.26 -3.70 -12.19
C LEU A 116 13.95 -4.10 -12.88
N PHE A 117 13.95 -5.19 -13.66
CA PHE A 117 12.72 -5.75 -14.25
C PHE A 117 11.63 -5.96 -13.19
N ARG A 118 11.98 -6.62 -12.08
CA ARG A 118 11.03 -6.93 -11.00
C ARG A 118 10.49 -5.66 -10.33
N MET A 119 11.35 -4.67 -10.09
CA MET A 119 10.93 -3.39 -9.52
C MET A 119 9.96 -2.65 -10.45
N LEU A 120 10.29 -2.53 -11.74
CA LEU A 120 9.44 -1.87 -12.73
C LEU A 120 8.11 -2.61 -12.90
N SER A 121 8.14 -3.94 -13.05
CA SER A 121 6.94 -4.75 -13.21
C SER A 121 6.01 -4.65 -11.99
N ARG A 122 6.57 -4.74 -10.78
CA ARG A 122 5.80 -4.59 -9.53
C ARG A 122 5.20 -3.19 -9.42
N ASN A 123 5.95 -2.16 -9.78
CA ASN A 123 5.50 -0.78 -9.76
C ASN A 123 4.31 -0.59 -10.73
N VAL A 124 4.43 -1.00 -11.99
CA VAL A 124 3.33 -0.86 -12.96
C VAL A 124 2.13 -1.72 -12.61
N CYS A 125 2.32 -2.99 -12.23
CA CYS A 125 1.24 -3.89 -11.84
C CYS A 125 0.48 -3.40 -10.59
N SER A 126 1.20 -2.87 -9.60
CA SER A 126 0.57 -2.36 -8.38
C SER A 126 -0.18 -1.06 -8.65
N THR A 127 0.41 -0.13 -9.40
CA THR A 127 -0.26 1.12 -9.79
C THR A 127 -1.50 0.85 -10.62
N GLU A 128 -1.40 -0.06 -11.59
CA GLU A 128 -2.51 -0.44 -12.44
C GLU A 128 -3.63 -1.11 -11.65
N PHE A 129 -3.27 -1.99 -10.72
CA PHE A 129 -4.23 -2.64 -9.83
C PHE A 129 -4.94 -1.64 -8.92
N LEU A 130 -4.19 -0.77 -8.22
CA LEU A 130 -4.72 0.13 -7.19
C LEU A 130 -5.40 1.37 -7.77
N ILE A 131 -4.80 1.98 -8.79
CA ILE A 131 -5.23 3.25 -9.37
C ILE A 131 -5.94 3.01 -10.70
N GLY A 132 -5.33 2.25 -11.62
CA GLY A 132 -5.89 2.00 -12.94
C GLY A 132 -7.27 1.33 -12.92
N THR A 133 -7.45 0.30 -12.07
CA THR A 133 -8.77 -0.33 -11.89
C THR A 133 -9.80 0.69 -11.37
N THR A 134 -9.42 1.49 -10.38
CA THR A 134 -10.31 2.49 -9.75
C THR A 134 -10.73 3.59 -10.73
N TYR A 135 -9.80 4.08 -11.57
CA TYR A 135 -10.08 5.12 -12.57
C TYR A 135 -11.05 4.66 -13.66
N ARG A 136 -11.07 3.35 -13.93
CA ARG A 136 -11.99 2.73 -14.90
C ARG A 136 -13.31 2.27 -14.28
N SER A 137 -13.45 2.45 -12.98
CA SER A 137 -14.65 2.10 -12.22
C SER A 137 -15.50 3.33 -11.94
N TYR A 138 -16.78 3.10 -11.66
CA TYR A 138 -17.66 4.14 -11.16
C TYR A 138 -17.33 4.45 -9.69
N PRO A 139 -17.33 5.73 -9.27
CA PRO A 139 -17.87 6.89 -9.98
C PRO A 139 -16.91 7.59 -10.95
N ILE A 140 -15.59 7.31 -10.93
CA ILE A 140 -14.61 8.09 -11.72
C ILE A 140 -14.93 8.02 -13.23
N LYS A 141 -15.26 6.83 -13.74
CA LYS A 141 -15.65 6.63 -15.15
C LYS A 141 -16.81 7.52 -15.59
N LEU A 142 -17.75 7.86 -14.69
CA LEU A 142 -18.91 8.71 -15.00
C LEU A 142 -18.50 10.06 -15.55
N PHE A 143 -17.41 10.64 -15.03
CA PHE A 143 -17.00 11.99 -15.38
C PHE A 143 -16.50 12.12 -16.82
N LYS A 144 -16.21 11.02 -17.53
CA LYS A 144 -15.95 11.06 -18.99
C LYS A 144 -17.14 11.62 -19.79
N SER A 145 -18.35 11.65 -19.22
CA SER A 145 -19.50 12.31 -19.83
C SER A 145 -19.34 13.83 -19.92
N LEU A 146 -18.51 14.45 -19.07
CA LEU A 146 -18.16 15.87 -19.22
C LEU A 146 -17.52 16.17 -20.58
N ASP A 147 -16.83 15.18 -21.17
CA ASP A 147 -16.22 15.23 -22.50
C ASP A 147 -17.15 14.94 -23.66
N LYS A 148 -18.40 14.54 -23.40
CA LYS A 148 -19.30 13.99 -24.41
C LYS A 148 -18.71 12.76 -25.14
N VAL A 149 -17.71 12.13 -24.53
CA VAL A 149 -17.05 10.90 -25.05
C VAL A 149 -17.69 9.65 -24.46
N HIS A 150 -18.33 9.75 -23.30
CA HIS A 150 -18.88 8.60 -22.59
C HIS A 150 -20.36 8.39 -22.87
N GLU A 151 -20.63 7.41 -23.72
CA GLU A 151 -21.96 6.84 -23.82
C GLU A 151 -22.17 5.93 -22.60
N ALA A 152 -23.17 6.20 -21.76
CA ALA A 152 -23.52 5.37 -20.60
C ALA A 152 -24.16 4.02 -21.00
N LYS A 153 -23.47 3.26 -21.84
CA LYS A 153 -23.85 1.92 -22.33
C LYS A 153 -23.39 0.81 -21.38
N ASP A 154 -22.73 1.15 -20.28
CA ASP A 154 -22.34 0.17 -19.27
C ASP A 154 -23.58 -0.45 -18.60
N PRO A 155 -23.57 -1.74 -18.26
CA PRO A 155 -24.68 -2.37 -17.57
C PRO A 155 -24.82 -1.85 -16.13
N GLU A 156 -26.05 -1.80 -15.62
CA GLU A 156 -26.37 -1.31 -14.27
C GLU A 156 -25.59 -2.00 -13.14
N CYS A 157 -25.11 -3.23 -13.36
CA CYS A 157 -24.31 -3.95 -12.38
C CYS A 157 -22.94 -3.28 -12.14
N MET A 158 -22.44 -2.47 -13.06
CA MET A 158 -21.21 -1.67 -12.92
C MET A 158 -21.45 -0.33 -12.23
N HIS A 159 -22.68 0.19 -12.27
CA HIS A 159 -23.00 1.51 -11.74
C HIS A 159 -22.89 1.52 -10.21
N CYS A 160 -22.14 2.49 -9.69
CA CYS A 160 -22.14 2.76 -8.26
C CYS A 160 -23.44 3.50 -7.86
N ARG A 161 -23.67 3.68 -6.56
CA ARG A 161 -24.90 4.34 -6.06
C ARG A 161 -25.07 5.76 -6.61
N LEU A 162 -23.98 6.52 -6.72
CA LEU A 162 -24.02 7.88 -7.28
C LEU A 162 -24.45 7.87 -8.74
N THR A 163 -23.88 6.98 -9.55
CA THR A 163 -24.24 6.83 -10.96
C THR A 163 -25.70 6.44 -11.13
N LYS A 164 -26.19 5.50 -10.30
CA LYS A 164 -27.60 5.09 -10.32
C LYS A 164 -28.53 6.25 -9.99
N LEU A 165 -28.17 7.07 -8.99
CA LEU A 165 -28.95 8.26 -8.62
C LEU A 165 -29.05 9.26 -9.77
N ILE A 166 -27.92 9.56 -10.42
CA ILE A 166 -27.89 10.50 -11.56
C ILE A 166 -28.71 9.95 -12.74
N LEU A 167 -28.59 8.66 -13.04
CA LEU A 167 -29.35 8.04 -14.14
C LEU A 167 -30.83 7.84 -13.81
N SER A 168 -31.22 7.66 -12.54
CA SER A 168 -32.62 7.44 -12.15
C SER A 168 -33.49 8.68 -12.26
N GLU A 169 -32.88 9.87 -12.20
CA GLU A 169 -33.58 11.15 -12.46
C GLU A 169 -33.93 11.32 -13.95
N GLY A 170 -33.68 10.31 -14.80
CA GLY A 170 -34.09 10.27 -16.20
C GLY A 170 -33.37 11.28 -17.09
N CYS A 171 -32.31 11.91 -16.58
CA CYS A 171 -31.56 12.89 -17.33
C CYS A 171 -30.56 12.18 -18.24
N ASP A 172 -30.60 12.51 -19.53
CA ASP A 172 -29.50 12.18 -20.44
C ASP A 172 -28.21 12.77 -19.86
N LEU A 173 -27.12 12.00 -19.82
CA LEU A 173 -25.86 12.54 -19.28
C LEU A 173 -25.36 13.74 -20.09
N ASP A 174 -25.78 13.86 -21.36
CA ASP A 174 -25.47 15.00 -22.22
C ASP A 174 -26.43 16.19 -22.04
N SER A 175 -27.49 16.05 -21.24
CA SER A 175 -28.38 17.17 -20.89
C SER A 175 -27.63 18.29 -20.16
N PRO A 176 -27.95 19.57 -20.42
CA PRO A 176 -27.29 20.69 -19.76
C PRO A 176 -27.42 20.63 -18.23
N GLU A 177 -28.54 20.11 -17.71
CA GLU A 177 -28.77 19.90 -16.28
C GLU A 177 -27.81 18.84 -15.71
N SER A 178 -27.67 17.68 -16.37
CA SER A 178 -26.73 16.64 -15.92
C SER A 178 -25.29 17.11 -15.98
N GLN A 179 -24.92 17.84 -17.04
CA GLN A 179 -23.58 18.41 -17.19
C GLN A 179 -23.28 19.42 -16.09
N ALA A 180 -24.26 20.27 -15.72
CA ALA A 180 -24.11 21.21 -14.60
C ALA A 180 -23.94 20.47 -13.26
N VAL A 181 -24.74 19.43 -13.01
CA VAL A 181 -24.63 18.60 -11.78
C VAL A 181 -23.29 17.88 -11.73
N LEU A 182 -22.86 17.24 -12.83
CA LEU A 182 -21.58 16.55 -12.91
C LEU A 182 -20.40 17.51 -12.76
N THR A 183 -20.49 18.71 -13.33
CA THR A 183 -19.50 19.78 -13.17
C THR A 183 -19.38 20.21 -11.70
N ALA A 184 -20.52 20.44 -11.04
CA ALA A 184 -20.56 20.77 -9.62
C ALA A 184 -19.92 19.65 -8.78
N ILE A 185 -20.30 18.39 -9.00
CA ILE A 185 -19.71 17.25 -8.30
C ILE A 185 -18.22 17.13 -8.59
N ALA A 186 -17.79 17.30 -9.85
CA ALA A 186 -16.39 17.21 -10.25
C ALA A 186 -15.52 18.26 -9.55
N SER A 187 -16.04 19.47 -9.38
CA SER A 187 -15.37 20.56 -8.65
C SER A 187 -15.17 20.27 -7.15
N MET A 188 -16.03 19.42 -6.57
CA MET A 188 -15.92 18.98 -5.17
C MET A 188 -15.16 17.66 -5.02
N PHE A 189 -14.91 16.94 -6.12
CA PHE A 189 -14.39 15.58 -6.07
C PHE A 189 -12.88 15.56 -5.76
N GLN A 190 -12.52 15.05 -4.59
CA GLN A 190 -11.12 14.93 -4.18
C GLN A 190 -10.59 13.52 -4.42
N LEU A 191 -9.57 13.41 -5.26
CA LEU A 191 -8.83 12.16 -5.48
C LEU A 191 -7.61 12.01 -4.56
N HIS A 192 -7.13 13.12 -4.02
CA HIS A 192 -5.84 13.17 -3.35
C HIS A 192 -5.97 12.70 -1.89
N ILE A 193 -5.42 11.51 -1.60
CA ILE A 193 -5.49 10.94 -0.25
C ILE A 193 -4.79 11.81 0.80
N ALA A 194 -3.74 12.55 0.46
CA ALA A 194 -3.02 13.34 1.46
C ALA A 194 -3.83 14.56 1.93
N SER A 195 -4.63 15.18 1.05
CA SER A 195 -5.55 16.25 1.49
C SER A 195 -6.68 15.67 2.31
N ILE A 196 -7.25 14.53 1.88
CA ILE A 196 -8.26 13.79 2.62
C ILE A 196 -7.74 13.39 4.01
N GLU A 197 -6.54 12.82 4.13
CA GLU A 197 -5.92 12.41 5.38
C GLU A 197 -5.52 13.59 6.26
N ALA A 198 -4.96 14.67 5.68
CA ALA A 198 -4.66 15.89 6.43
C ALA A 198 -5.94 16.48 7.04
N ARG A 199 -7.05 16.41 6.31
CA ARG A 199 -8.37 16.84 6.81
C ARG A 199 -8.94 15.87 7.82
N HIS A 200 -8.83 14.56 7.62
CA HIS A 200 -9.20 13.58 8.65
C HIS A 200 -8.36 13.76 9.92
N ALA A 201 -7.08 14.08 9.81
CA ALA A 201 -6.24 14.43 10.95
C ALA A 201 -6.72 15.72 11.63
N SER A 202 -7.06 16.76 10.86
CA SER A 202 -7.63 18.02 11.37
C SER A 202 -8.96 17.81 12.07
N THR A 203 -9.87 17.04 11.47
CA THR A 203 -11.18 16.70 12.03
C THR A 203 -11.04 15.83 13.26
N ARG A 204 -10.17 14.80 13.24
CA ARG A 204 -9.84 14.02 14.44
C ARG A 204 -9.37 14.94 15.57
N ARG A 205 -8.46 15.87 15.29
CA ARG A 205 -7.98 16.84 16.28
C ARG A 205 -9.11 17.72 16.82
N ILE A 206 -9.99 18.24 15.97
CA ILE A 206 -11.14 19.06 16.40
C ILE A 206 -12.13 18.24 17.20
N THR A 207 -12.48 17.04 16.73
CA THR A 207 -13.39 16.14 17.44
C THR A 207 -12.80 15.78 18.80
N THR A 208 -11.50 15.51 18.90
CA THR A 208 -10.81 15.31 20.19
C THR A 208 -10.94 16.55 21.07
N ILE A 209 -10.65 17.75 20.57
CA ILE A 209 -10.78 18.99 21.33
C ILE A 209 -12.22 19.24 21.79
N LYS A 210 -13.20 19.09 20.90
CA LYS A 210 -14.63 19.27 21.17
C LYS A 210 -15.19 18.16 22.08
N SER A 211 -14.66 16.95 22.02
CA SER A 211 -15.08 15.84 22.89
C SER A 211 -14.69 16.02 24.35
N VAL A 212 -13.72 16.90 24.64
CA VAL A 212 -13.36 17.31 26.00
C VAL A 212 -14.32 18.39 26.52
N GLN A 213 -15.16 18.97 25.66
CA GLN A 213 -16.22 19.90 26.04
C GLN A 213 -17.53 19.15 26.37
N THR A 214 -18.48 19.81 27.04
CA THR A 214 -19.72 19.21 27.58
C THR A 214 -20.66 18.58 26.53
N HIS A 215 -20.44 18.80 25.23
CA HIS A 215 -21.32 18.29 24.16
C HIS A 215 -20.57 17.36 23.21
N ARG A 216 -21.06 16.12 23.08
CA ARG A 216 -20.58 15.17 22.07
C ARG A 216 -21.06 15.64 20.68
N PRO A 217 -20.14 15.92 19.74
CA PRO A 217 -20.55 16.34 18.40
C PRO A 217 -21.26 15.20 17.67
N THR A 218 -22.39 15.50 17.03
CA THR A 218 -23.12 14.53 16.21
C THR A 218 -22.39 14.31 14.88
N LEU A 219 -22.56 13.13 14.25
CA LEU A 219 -21.93 12.84 12.95
C LEU A 219 -22.34 13.86 11.88
N THR A 220 -23.60 14.31 11.90
CA THR A 220 -24.11 15.37 11.03
C THR A 220 -23.38 16.70 11.25
N ALA A 221 -23.13 17.08 12.50
CA ALA A 221 -22.38 18.29 12.82
C ALA A 221 -20.91 18.19 12.40
N VAL A 222 -20.27 17.04 12.60
CA VAL A 222 -18.89 16.79 12.12
C VAL A 222 -18.84 16.83 10.59
N GLY A 223 -19.84 16.28 9.90
CA GLY A 223 -19.96 16.34 8.45
C GLY A 223 -20.20 17.75 7.91
N ALA A 224 -21.02 18.56 8.61
CA ALA A 224 -21.22 19.97 8.28
C ALA A 224 -19.94 20.78 8.52
N ASP A 225 -19.27 20.60 9.66
CA ASP A 225 -17.97 21.22 9.96
C ASP A 225 -16.92 20.87 8.89
N TRP A 226 -16.90 19.61 8.44
CA TRP A 226 -16.02 19.17 7.36
C TRP A 226 -16.31 19.97 6.08
N PHE A 227 -17.58 20.03 5.66
CA PHE A 227 -18.00 20.70 4.43
C PHE A 227 -17.76 22.21 4.47
N CYS A 228 -18.13 22.88 5.55
CA CYS A 228 -18.00 24.33 5.69
C CYS A 228 -16.53 24.79 5.69
N ARG A 229 -15.60 23.94 6.12
CA ARG A 229 -14.15 24.23 6.07
C ARG A 229 -13.56 24.01 4.68
N ASP A 230 -14.25 23.24 3.83
CA ASP A 230 -13.83 22.94 2.47
C ASP A 230 -14.20 24.05 1.49
N MET A 231 -15.25 24.80 1.80
CA MET A 231 -15.66 25.96 1.01
C MET A 231 -14.71 27.13 1.34
N PRO A 232 -13.82 27.55 0.41
CA PRO A 232 -13.03 28.75 0.62
C PRO A 232 -14.01 29.92 0.77
N VAL A 233 -14.10 30.48 1.97
CA VAL A 233 -14.86 31.71 2.21
C VAL A 233 -14.19 32.77 1.34
N SER A 234 -14.83 33.11 0.23
CA SER A 234 -14.29 33.92 -0.87
C SER A 234 -14.05 35.40 -0.49
N GLY A 235 -13.78 35.71 0.78
CA GLY A 235 -13.70 37.09 1.27
C GLY A 235 -12.65 37.39 2.34
N THR A 236 -11.94 36.41 2.92
CA THR A 236 -11.09 36.70 4.10
C THR A 236 -9.70 36.04 4.10
N ALA A 237 -9.32 35.29 3.07
CA ALA A 237 -8.06 34.53 3.04
C ALA A 237 -6.77 35.39 2.94
N GLN A 238 -6.86 36.72 2.88
CA GLN A 238 -5.69 37.58 2.95
C GLN A 238 -5.10 37.71 4.37
N ALA A 239 -5.81 37.27 5.42
CA ALA A 239 -5.33 37.39 6.80
C ALA A 239 -4.30 36.31 7.22
N ASP A 240 -4.33 35.12 6.60
CA ASP A 240 -3.54 33.95 7.07
C ASP A 240 -2.21 33.73 6.31
N THR A 241 -1.88 34.57 5.31
CA THR A 241 -0.56 34.54 4.65
C THR A 241 0.46 35.45 5.33
N VAL A 242 0.07 36.19 6.37
CA VAL A 242 1.04 36.76 7.30
C VAL A 242 1.71 35.57 7.99
N PRO A 243 3.02 35.31 7.76
CA PRO A 243 3.74 34.28 8.49
C PRO A 243 3.42 34.47 9.97
N PRO A 244 3.02 33.44 10.73
CA PRO A 244 2.67 33.61 12.12
C PRO A 244 3.79 34.41 12.75
N GLU A 245 3.46 35.60 13.28
CA GLU A 245 4.45 36.48 13.93
C GLU A 245 5.36 35.57 14.74
N PRO A 246 6.69 35.62 14.52
CA PRO A 246 7.62 34.69 15.14
C PRO A 246 7.25 34.64 16.61
N LYS A 247 6.73 33.48 17.05
CA LYS A 247 6.13 33.34 18.38
C LYS A 247 7.05 34.04 19.34
N GLN A 248 6.56 35.12 19.97
CA GLN A 248 7.39 35.92 20.86
C GLN A 248 8.17 34.95 21.74
N PRO A 249 9.50 35.03 21.74
CA PRO A 249 10.33 34.01 22.35
C PRO A 249 9.83 33.84 23.78
N GLU A 250 9.55 32.58 24.16
CA GLU A 250 8.94 32.23 25.46
C GLU A 250 9.50 33.13 26.56
N ARG A 251 8.62 33.87 27.24
CA ARG A 251 9.02 34.84 28.25
C ARG A 251 9.98 34.18 29.25
N LYS A 252 11.06 34.90 29.60
CA LYS A 252 12.02 34.54 30.64
C LYS A 252 11.27 34.12 31.91
N ASN A 253 11.21 32.81 32.18
CA ASN A 253 10.43 32.31 33.31
C ASN A 253 11.37 31.77 34.40
N PRO A 254 11.67 32.56 35.45
CA PRO A 254 12.50 32.14 36.59
C PRO A 254 11.98 30.87 37.27
N TRP A 255 10.68 30.60 37.21
CA TRP A 255 10.08 29.35 37.69
C TRP A 255 10.65 28.10 37.01
N ASN A 256 10.92 28.16 35.70
CA ASN A 256 11.49 27.02 34.98
C ASN A 256 12.95 26.77 35.39
N ALA A 257 13.70 27.83 35.71
CA ALA A 257 15.04 27.71 36.26
C ALA A 257 15.00 27.05 37.66
N PHE A 258 14.09 27.50 38.52
CA PHE A 258 13.86 26.91 39.84
C PHE A 258 13.50 25.42 39.76
N LEU A 259 12.54 25.06 38.92
CA LEU A 259 12.17 23.65 38.72
C LEU A 259 13.33 22.83 38.17
N SER A 260 14.13 23.38 37.24
CA SER A 260 15.30 22.68 36.68
C SER A 260 16.36 22.40 37.74
N GLU A 261 16.51 23.26 38.75
CA GLU A 261 17.47 23.11 39.83
C GLU A 261 16.95 22.19 40.94
N LYS A 262 15.69 22.36 41.36
CA LYS A 262 15.08 21.58 42.45
C LYS A 262 14.67 20.17 42.02
N CYS A 263 14.23 19.98 40.78
CA CYS A 263 13.77 18.68 40.26
C CYS A 263 14.88 17.88 39.55
N ARG A 264 16.16 18.19 39.80
CA ARG A 264 17.32 17.56 39.14
C ARG A 264 17.35 16.03 39.22
N ARG A 265 16.76 15.41 40.24
CA ARG A 265 16.82 13.95 40.47
C ARG A 265 15.72 13.11 39.81
N ARG A 266 14.89 13.73 38.96
CA ARG A 266 13.66 13.23 38.29
C ARG A 266 12.43 13.77 39.00
N ILE A 267 11.46 14.23 38.22
CA ILE A 267 10.14 14.67 38.68
C ILE A 267 9.42 13.54 39.44
N SER A 268 9.77 12.27 39.18
CA SER A 268 9.28 11.10 39.91
C SER A 268 9.72 11.05 41.38
N ASP A 269 10.80 11.73 41.76
CA ASP A 269 11.38 11.68 43.10
C ASP A 269 10.74 12.70 44.05
N LEU A 270 9.80 13.53 43.57
CA LEU A 270 8.91 14.37 44.38
C LEU A 270 7.90 13.53 45.20
N GLY A 271 8.15 12.23 45.37
CA GLY A 271 7.31 11.28 46.09
C GLY A 271 6.94 11.78 47.49
N SER A 272 5.70 12.25 47.61
CA SER A 272 5.00 12.86 48.76
C SER A 272 5.03 14.39 48.92
N THR A 273 5.93 15.13 48.27
CA THR A 273 5.85 16.60 48.26
C THR A 273 4.88 17.05 47.17
N SER A 274 3.69 17.48 47.58
CA SER A 274 2.68 18.07 46.68
C SER A 274 3.32 19.16 45.81
N TYR A 275 2.99 19.21 44.52
CA TYR A 275 3.39 20.31 43.62
C TYR A 275 3.07 21.69 44.23
N ALA A 276 2.03 21.78 45.07
CA ALA A 276 1.70 22.98 45.82
C ALA A 276 2.82 23.41 46.79
N ALA A 277 3.53 22.48 47.41
CA ALA A 277 4.66 22.78 48.30
C ALA A 277 5.85 23.38 47.53
N VAL A 278 6.12 22.89 46.32
CA VAL A 278 7.17 23.43 45.44
C VAL A 278 6.81 24.83 44.94
N VAL A 279 5.53 25.07 44.65
CA VAL A 279 5.02 26.41 44.30
C VAL A 279 5.13 27.36 45.49
N GLU A 280 4.78 26.90 46.68
CA GLU A 280 4.88 27.73 47.89
C GLU A 280 6.34 28.01 48.27
N GLU A 281 7.23 27.03 48.10
CA GLU A 281 8.68 27.21 48.26
C GLU A 281 9.20 28.30 47.33
N TYR A 282 8.79 28.29 46.06
CA TYR A 282 9.18 29.34 45.11
C TYR A 282 8.60 30.71 45.46
N ARG A 283 7.36 30.77 45.94
CA ARG A 283 6.75 32.01 46.43
C ARG A 283 7.42 32.53 47.69
N SER A 284 7.98 31.63 48.50
CA SER A 284 8.69 31.96 49.73
C SER A 284 10.16 32.34 49.51
N LEU A 285 10.66 32.30 48.27
CA LEU A 285 12.04 32.68 47.96
C LEU A 285 12.28 34.14 48.34
N THR A 286 13.46 34.38 48.91
CA THR A 286 13.94 35.73 49.14
C THR A 286 14.16 36.45 47.80
N PRO A 287 14.12 37.80 47.77
CA PRO A 287 14.37 38.55 46.54
C PRO A 287 15.71 38.20 45.87
N ALA A 288 16.74 37.91 46.65
CA ALA A 288 18.06 37.51 46.16
C ALA A 288 18.02 36.13 45.47
N GLU A 289 17.29 35.16 46.01
CA GLU A 289 17.12 33.85 45.38
C GLU A 289 16.26 33.95 44.12
N HIS A 290 15.20 34.75 44.16
CA HIS A 290 14.37 34.98 42.97
C HIS A 290 15.19 35.64 41.85
N GLN A 291 16.07 36.58 42.19
CA GLN A 291 17.02 37.19 41.24
C GLN A 291 18.00 36.16 40.67
N ARG A 292 18.54 35.26 41.50
CA ARG A 292 19.39 34.16 41.03
C ARG A 292 18.69 33.27 39.98
N TYR A 293 17.42 32.91 40.21
CA TYR A 293 16.67 32.12 39.21
C TYR A 293 16.32 32.92 37.96
N GLN A 294 16.15 34.25 38.09
CA GLN A 294 16.00 35.14 36.95
C GLN A 294 17.27 35.14 36.09
N GLU A 295 18.44 35.27 36.70
CA GLU A 295 19.74 35.21 36.01
C GLU A 295 19.96 33.85 35.34
N MET A 296 19.60 32.74 36.01
CA MET A 296 19.65 31.41 35.41
C MET A 296 18.70 31.25 34.22
N ALA A 297 17.49 31.81 34.29
CA ALA A 297 16.55 31.81 33.18
C ALA A 297 17.07 32.65 32.00
N ASP A 298 17.77 33.76 32.28
CA ASP A 298 18.38 34.61 31.27
C ASP A 298 19.55 33.94 30.56
N VAL A 299 20.43 33.24 31.30
CA VAL A 299 21.51 32.42 30.72
C VAL A 299 20.93 31.30 29.86
N ALA A 300 19.88 30.62 30.36
CA ALA A 300 19.23 29.55 29.62
C ALA A 300 18.54 30.01 28.33
N PHE A 301 17.93 31.19 28.38
CA PHE A 301 17.35 31.85 27.21
C PHE A 301 18.43 32.17 26.17
N CYS A 302 19.56 32.74 26.61
CA CYS A 302 20.69 33.04 25.72
C CYS A 302 21.30 31.77 25.10
N ALA A 303 21.37 30.67 25.86
CA ALA A 303 21.84 29.38 25.35
C ALA A 303 20.90 28.82 24.25
N ARG A 304 19.57 28.83 24.47
CA ARG A 304 18.60 28.38 23.46
C ARG A 304 18.64 29.22 22.19
N ALA A 305 18.78 30.54 22.32
CA ALA A 305 18.92 31.43 21.18
C ALA A 305 20.16 31.11 20.31
N ARG A 306 21.16 30.42 20.88
CA ARG A 306 22.36 29.94 20.20
C ARG A 306 22.30 28.44 19.82
N GLY A 307 21.15 27.78 19.96
CA GLY A 307 20.98 26.36 19.66
C GLY A 307 21.57 25.40 20.70
N LEU A 308 21.94 25.90 21.89
CA LEU A 308 22.44 25.10 23.01
C LEU A 308 21.29 24.72 23.96
N PRO A 309 21.40 23.59 24.69
CA PRO A 309 20.41 23.21 25.70
C PRO A 309 20.31 24.32 26.76
N GLY A 310 19.08 24.79 27.03
CA GLY A 310 18.85 25.94 27.90
C GLY A 310 19.32 25.75 29.34
N TYR A 311 19.06 24.60 29.94
CA TYR A 311 19.56 24.28 31.28
C TYR A 311 20.56 23.13 31.14
N ALA A 312 21.83 23.37 31.44
CA ALA A 312 22.85 22.34 31.35
C ALA A 312 22.53 21.20 32.33
N HIS A 313 22.29 20.00 31.79
CA HIS A 313 22.30 18.78 32.59
C HIS A 313 23.75 18.52 33.03
N HIS A 314 24.16 19.04 34.19
CA HIS A 314 25.49 18.75 34.78
C HIS A 314 25.66 17.29 35.26
N GLY A 315 24.82 16.36 34.79
CA GLY A 315 24.99 14.93 35.01
C GLY A 315 25.95 14.35 33.98
N ALA A 316 27.16 14.02 34.43
CA ALA A 316 28.24 13.34 33.70
C ALA A 316 29.12 14.23 32.79
N ILE A 317 29.91 15.11 33.41
CA ILE A 317 31.31 15.22 32.97
C ILE A 317 32.07 14.12 33.75
N PRO A 318 32.70 13.13 33.08
CA PRO A 318 33.55 12.16 33.75
C PRO A 318 34.68 12.87 34.49
N ALA A 319 34.97 12.46 35.72
CA ALA A 319 36.09 12.97 36.52
C ALA A 319 37.49 12.75 35.90
N ALA A 320 37.59 12.25 34.66
CA ALA A 320 38.83 12.01 33.94
C ALA A 320 39.43 13.25 33.24
N ALA A 321 38.78 14.42 33.30
CA ALA A 321 39.29 15.66 32.70
C ALA A 321 39.90 16.66 33.72
N ALA A 322 40.01 16.29 35.01
CA ALA A 322 40.58 17.14 36.06
C ALA A 322 42.06 16.83 36.39
N SER A 323 42.72 15.94 35.64
CA SER A 323 44.13 15.57 35.83
C SER A 323 45.06 16.22 34.81
N SER A 324 44.94 17.53 34.58
CA SER A 324 45.94 18.31 33.84
C SER A 324 45.94 19.80 34.19
N SER A 325 46.36 20.15 35.41
CA SER A 325 47.14 21.37 35.69
C SER A 325 47.37 21.47 37.19
N GLY A 326 48.64 21.56 37.59
CA GLY A 326 49.05 21.46 38.97
C GLY A 326 48.92 22.73 39.81
N SER A 327 49.39 22.54 41.03
CA SER A 327 49.74 23.50 42.09
C SER A 327 48.61 23.94 43.03
N GLY A 328 48.82 23.64 44.32
CA GLY A 328 48.46 24.57 45.39
C GLY A 328 47.46 24.09 46.45
N LYS A 329 47.99 23.30 47.41
CA LYS A 329 47.69 23.31 48.86
C LYS A 329 46.31 22.91 49.40
N GLU A 330 46.39 21.94 50.33
CA GLU A 330 45.73 21.84 51.65
C GLU A 330 44.20 22.03 51.68
N VAL A 331 43.40 21.06 52.13
CA VAL A 331 43.38 20.52 53.50
C VAL A 331 42.65 19.17 53.48
N ALA A 332 43.20 18.20 54.22
CA ALA A 332 42.60 16.93 54.55
C ALA A 332 41.32 17.09 55.39
N VAL A 333 40.30 16.25 55.19
CA VAL A 333 39.59 15.61 56.29
C VAL A 333 39.16 14.20 55.85
N GLU A 334 39.59 13.24 56.66
CA GLU A 334 39.25 11.83 56.68
C GLU A 334 37.76 11.53 56.92
N ALA A 335 37.45 10.22 56.83
CA ALA A 335 36.45 9.50 57.61
C ALA A 335 35.08 9.36 56.87
N LEU A 336 34.44 8.21 56.73
CA LEU A 336 34.41 6.98 57.52
C LEU A 336 33.76 5.83 56.69
N VAL A 337 34.23 4.61 56.98
CA VAL A 337 33.46 3.36 57.19
C VAL A 337 33.02 2.52 55.99
N ALA A 338 33.68 1.36 55.93
CA ALA A 338 33.25 0.12 55.31
C ALA A 338 32.07 -0.52 56.07
N VAL A 339 31.23 -1.32 55.38
CA VAL A 339 30.61 -2.59 55.83
C VAL A 339 29.85 -3.23 54.64
N PRO A 340 29.68 -4.57 54.60
CA PRO A 340 29.99 -5.38 53.42
C PRO A 340 28.79 -6.07 52.74
N ALA A 341 29.16 -6.90 51.75
CA ALA A 341 28.39 -7.73 50.83
C ALA A 341 27.16 -8.49 51.36
N ALA A 342 26.16 -8.65 50.47
CA ALA A 342 25.27 -9.80 50.45
C ALA A 342 24.88 -10.17 49.00
N GLY A 343 25.42 -11.32 48.56
CA GLY A 343 24.78 -12.37 47.74
C GLY A 343 24.00 -12.01 46.49
N HIS A 344 24.62 -12.21 45.32
CA HIS A 344 24.00 -12.92 44.19
C HIS A 344 25.06 -13.75 43.47
N GLN A 345 24.88 -15.07 43.44
CA GLN A 345 25.59 -15.99 42.55
C GLN A 345 25.15 -15.71 41.12
N GLU A 346 25.92 -14.89 40.40
CA GLU A 346 25.89 -14.87 38.93
C GLU A 346 26.90 -15.88 38.39
N LEU A 347 26.43 -16.70 37.45
CA LEU A 347 27.24 -17.57 36.60
C LEU A 347 28.36 -16.75 35.97
N ALA A 348 29.58 -16.94 36.47
CA ALA A 348 30.79 -16.35 35.91
C ALA A 348 31.03 -16.91 34.51
N VAL A 349 30.51 -16.22 33.49
CA VAL A 349 31.14 -16.22 32.18
C VAL A 349 32.51 -15.54 32.37
N PRO A 350 33.63 -16.16 31.94
CA PRO A 350 34.94 -15.58 32.19
C PRO A 350 35.01 -14.18 31.57
N ASP A 351 35.26 -13.17 32.40
CA ASP A 351 35.44 -11.75 32.02
C ASP A 351 36.44 -11.59 30.86
N GLN A 352 37.33 -12.56 30.72
CA GLN A 352 38.29 -12.69 29.62
C GLN A 352 37.66 -12.98 28.25
N ALA A 353 36.58 -13.77 28.17
CA ALA A 353 35.86 -14.03 26.92
C ALA A 353 35.11 -12.78 26.44
N TYR A 354 34.56 -12.00 27.38
CA TYR A 354 33.88 -10.74 27.04
C TYR A 354 34.89 -9.68 26.55
N LYS A 355 36.07 -9.61 27.18
CA LYS A 355 37.17 -8.75 26.73
C LYS A 355 37.69 -9.13 25.34
N LEU A 356 37.84 -10.42 25.06
CA LEU A 356 38.25 -10.91 23.74
C LEU A 356 37.19 -10.65 22.66
N MET A 357 35.91 -10.87 22.95
CA MET A 357 34.82 -10.55 22.02
C MET A 357 34.67 -9.04 21.81
N ALA A 358 34.85 -8.22 22.85
CA ALA A 358 34.81 -6.76 22.74
C ALA A 358 35.98 -6.22 21.90
N ALA A 359 37.18 -6.80 22.05
CA ALA A 359 38.34 -6.46 21.22
C ALA A 359 38.13 -6.87 19.74
N ASP A 360 37.70 -8.11 19.47
CA ASP A 360 37.40 -8.57 18.10
C ASP A 360 36.26 -7.74 17.45
N LEU A 361 35.25 -7.35 18.22
CA LEU A 361 34.17 -6.48 17.75
C LEU A 361 34.68 -5.05 17.46
N SER A 362 35.58 -4.52 18.30
CA SER A 362 36.19 -3.20 18.12
C SER A 362 37.06 -3.18 16.85
N ASP A 363 37.89 -4.20 16.63
CA ASP A 363 38.74 -4.32 15.44
C ASP A 363 37.90 -4.43 14.17
N LYS A 364 36.84 -5.26 14.18
CA LYS A 364 35.90 -5.38 13.05
C LYS A 364 35.15 -4.07 12.79
N LEU A 365 34.77 -3.34 13.84
CA LEU A 365 34.15 -2.01 13.71
C LEU A 365 35.12 -0.99 13.10
N GLN A 366 36.40 -1.03 13.47
CA GLN A 366 37.42 -0.14 12.93
C GLN A 366 37.67 -0.41 11.44
N VAL A 367 37.74 -1.68 11.02
CA VAL A 367 37.85 -2.05 9.60
C VAL A 367 36.62 -1.57 8.81
N VAL A 368 35.41 -1.75 9.36
CA VAL A 368 34.18 -1.25 8.74
C VAL A 368 34.14 0.28 8.68
N GLN A 369 34.63 0.98 9.71
CA GLN A 369 34.73 2.45 9.70
C GLN A 369 35.77 2.96 8.69
N GLN A 370 36.92 2.31 8.57
CA GLN A 370 37.93 2.65 7.57
C GLN A 370 37.42 2.41 6.15
N GLU A 371 36.78 1.27 5.90
CA GLU A 371 36.17 0.96 4.61
C GLU A 371 34.98 1.89 4.32
N TYR A 372 34.20 2.26 5.34
CA TYR A 372 33.16 3.29 5.22
C TYR A 372 33.75 4.65 4.88
N HIS A 373 34.84 5.08 5.52
CA HIS A 373 35.50 6.35 5.19
C HIS A 373 36.11 6.33 3.79
N ARG A 374 36.72 5.21 3.38
CA ARG A 374 37.24 5.03 2.02
C ARG A 374 36.14 5.10 0.97
N ARG A 375 35.03 4.39 1.20
CA ARG A 375 33.85 4.41 0.32
C ARG A 375 33.12 5.74 0.37
N SER A 376 33.05 6.41 1.52
CA SER A 376 32.44 7.74 1.69
C SER A 376 33.25 8.81 0.97
N ALA A 377 34.58 8.72 0.99
CA ALA A 377 35.45 9.57 0.16
C ALA A 377 35.17 9.35 -1.33
N SER A 378 35.12 8.09 -1.79
CA SER A 378 34.74 7.81 -3.18
C SER A 378 33.32 8.28 -3.51
N VAL A 379 32.34 8.09 -2.61
CA VAL A 379 30.97 8.57 -2.79
C VAL A 379 30.92 10.10 -2.81
N LYS A 380 31.76 10.79 -2.05
CA LYS A 380 31.90 12.24 -2.09
C LYS A 380 32.45 12.67 -3.45
N ASP A 381 33.50 12.03 -3.95
CA ASP A 381 34.04 12.28 -5.29
C ASP A 381 32.98 12.04 -6.37
N TRP A 382 32.23 10.93 -6.28
CA TRP A 382 31.11 10.64 -7.18
C TRP A 382 29.98 11.66 -7.04
N CYS A 383 29.63 12.10 -5.83
CA CYS A 383 28.62 13.14 -5.60
C CYS A 383 29.04 14.48 -6.19
N ASP A 384 30.33 14.81 -6.11
CA ASP A 384 30.89 16.02 -6.69
C ASP A 384 30.91 15.91 -8.22
N ILE A 385 31.34 14.78 -8.80
CA ILE A 385 31.23 14.50 -10.25
C ILE A 385 29.76 14.58 -10.72
N PHE A 386 28.81 14.06 -9.93
CA PHE A 386 27.40 14.09 -10.27
C PHE A 386 26.81 15.50 -10.13
N ARG A 387 27.27 16.28 -9.15
CA ARG A 387 26.91 17.70 -8.99
C ARG A 387 27.42 18.50 -10.18
N ASP A 388 28.68 18.28 -10.58
CA ASP A 388 29.30 18.94 -11.72
C ASP A 388 28.61 18.56 -13.04
N SER A 389 28.34 17.27 -13.25
CA SER A 389 27.58 16.78 -14.42
C SER A 389 26.16 17.34 -14.45
N ARG A 390 25.52 17.53 -13.29
CA ARG A 390 24.18 18.12 -13.18
C ARG A 390 24.21 19.64 -13.43
N VAL A 391 25.27 20.33 -13.01
CA VAL A 391 25.49 21.75 -13.34
C VAL A 391 25.73 21.89 -14.85
N GLN A 392 26.58 21.05 -15.44
CA GLN A 392 26.85 21.01 -16.87
C GLN A 392 25.56 20.74 -17.67
N HIS A 393 24.81 19.69 -17.32
CA HIS A 393 23.54 19.38 -17.98
C HIS A 393 22.49 20.48 -17.79
N ARG A 394 22.49 21.19 -16.64
CA ARG A 394 21.61 22.35 -16.45
C ARG A 394 22.04 23.52 -17.34
N GLN A 395 23.33 23.77 -17.50
CA GLN A 395 23.86 24.79 -18.42
C GLN A 395 23.56 24.45 -19.88
N ASP A 396 23.75 23.19 -20.29
CA ASP A 396 23.44 22.71 -21.64
C ASP A 396 21.93 22.78 -21.92
N GLN A 397 21.11 22.43 -20.93
CA GLN A 397 19.66 22.62 -21.00
C GLN A 397 19.27 24.09 -21.04
N GLU A 398 19.82 24.96 -20.18
CA GLU A 398 19.56 26.40 -20.21
C GLU A 398 19.95 27.03 -21.55
N HIS A 399 20.99 26.52 -22.22
CA HIS A 399 21.38 26.94 -23.57
C HIS A 399 20.34 26.52 -24.62
N LEU A 400 19.88 25.25 -24.58
CA LEU A 400 18.79 24.74 -25.43
C LEU A 400 17.44 25.43 -25.15
N PHE A 401 17.19 25.83 -23.90
CA PHE A 401 15.93 26.45 -23.47
C PHE A 401 15.88 27.96 -23.77
N ARG A 402 17.01 28.67 -23.78
CA ARG A 402 17.09 30.05 -24.29
C ARG A 402 16.71 30.15 -25.77
N GLU A 403 16.98 29.12 -26.54
CA GLU A 403 16.59 29.05 -27.96
C GLU A 403 15.09 28.74 -28.15
N CYS A 404 14.42 28.16 -27.15
CA CYS A 404 13.03 27.67 -27.27
C CYS A 404 11.95 28.51 -26.57
N GLY A 405 12.28 29.56 -25.81
CA GLY A 405 11.31 30.56 -25.34
C GLY A 405 10.23 30.09 -24.34
N VAL A 406 10.39 28.93 -23.68
CA VAL A 406 9.42 28.42 -22.69
C VAL A 406 9.95 28.62 -21.27
N VAL A 407 9.24 29.40 -20.47
CA VAL A 407 9.56 29.65 -19.05
C VAL A 407 8.82 28.63 -18.18
N GLU A 408 9.55 27.75 -17.49
CA GLU A 408 8.99 26.88 -16.47
C GLU A 408 9.67 27.16 -15.11
N HIS A 409 8.85 27.39 -14.08
CA HIS A 409 9.30 27.66 -12.72
C HIS A 409 9.41 26.35 -11.95
N VAL A 410 10.63 25.96 -11.55
CA VAL A 410 10.88 24.75 -10.74
C VAL A 410 11.01 25.16 -9.27
N PRO A 411 10.08 24.79 -8.37
CA PRO A 411 10.20 25.13 -6.96
C PRO A 411 11.30 24.31 -6.26
N ALA A 412 11.97 24.93 -5.29
CA ALA A 412 13.10 24.36 -4.56
C ALA A 412 12.69 23.22 -3.61
N LEU A 413 13.47 22.13 -3.61
CA LEU A 413 13.30 20.88 -2.86
C LEU A 413 13.62 20.96 -1.35
N ASN A 414 13.44 22.11 -0.69
CA ASN A 414 14.00 22.34 0.65
C ASN A 414 13.03 22.07 1.82
N GLY A 415 11.85 21.48 1.59
CA GLY A 415 10.77 21.41 2.61
C GLY A 415 10.62 20.11 3.42
N LEU A 416 11.48 19.10 3.26
CA LEU A 416 11.26 17.75 3.82
C LEU A 416 12.30 17.29 4.85
N VAL A 417 12.78 18.22 5.69
CA VAL A 417 13.67 17.90 6.82
C VAL A 417 13.15 18.56 8.10
N SER A 418 12.15 17.96 8.73
CA SER A 418 11.95 17.92 10.19
C SER A 418 10.56 17.33 10.50
N ALA A 419 10.51 16.02 10.71
CA ALA A 419 9.41 15.39 11.43
C ALA A 419 9.93 15.02 12.82
N GLU A 420 9.80 15.95 13.76
CA GLU A 420 10.00 15.66 15.18
C GLU A 420 8.94 14.65 15.64
N MET A 421 9.38 13.42 15.92
CA MET A 421 8.54 12.34 16.42
C MET A 421 8.21 12.61 17.90
N ARG A 422 7.08 13.27 18.16
CA ARG A 422 6.55 13.39 19.53
C ARG A 422 5.96 12.06 19.98
N VAL A 423 6.47 11.56 21.09
CA VAL A 423 5.96 10.35 21.77
C VAL A 423 4.51 10.62 22.22
N PRO A 424 3.59 9.63 22.12
CA PRO A 424 2.22 9.80 22.63
C PRO A 424 2.23 10.13 24.13
N ALA A 425 1.32 11.02 24.53
CA ALA A 425 1.09 11.41 25.94
C ALA A 425 0.79 10.21 26.86
N ASP A 426 0.44 9.06 26.28
CA ASP A 426 0.06 7.82 26.95
C ASP A 426 1.19 7.27 27.85
N LYS A 427 2.45 7.49 27.48
CA LYS A 427 3.60 6.99 28.26
C LYS A 427 3.83 7.75 29.56
N ILE A 428 3.48 9.04 29.58
CA ILE A 428 3.53 9.87 30.79
C ILE A 428 2.38 9.49 31.74
N GLY A 429 1.23 9.11 31.19
CA GLY A 429 0.08 8.62 31.97
C GLY A 429 0.33 7.24 32.60
N GLU A 430 0.95 6.31 31.87
CA GLU A 430 1.29 4.99 32.41
C GLU A 430 2.33 5.06 33.54
N ASP A 431 3.37 5.89 33.38
CA ASP A 431 4.42 6.02 34.39
C ASP A 431 3.91 6.75 35.65
N LEU A 432 3.03 7.77 35.52
CA LEU A 432 2.46 8.51 36.66
C LEU A 432 1.43 7.70 37.47
N LEU A 433 0.81 6.67 36.89
CA LEU A 433 -0.25 5.87 37.54
C LEU A 433 0.23 4.49 38.04
N SER A 434 1.54 4.25 38.05
CA SER A 434 2.13 2.93 38.30
C SER A 434 2.51 2.62 39.76
N VAL A 435 2.26 3.51 40.74
CA VAL A 435 2.66 3.28 42.14
C VAL A 435 1.46 3.33 43.12
N GLY A 436 1.20 2.20 43.78
CA GLY A 436 0.57 2.13 45.12
C GLY A 436 -0.97 1.94 45.23
N GLU A 437 -1.37 0.76 45.72
CA GLU A 437 -2.55 0.45 46.55
C GLU A 437 -3.99 0.85 46.18
N LYS A 438 -4.29 1.40 45.01
CA LYS A 438 -5.69 1.70 44.60
C LYS A 438 -6.22 0.80 43.47
N SER A 439 -6.04 -0.52 43.57
CA SER A 439 -6.50 -1.46 42.51
C SER A 439 -8.01 -1.43 42.28
N THR A 440 -8.83 -1.23 43.32
CA THR A 440 -10.29 -1.21 43.22
C THR A 440 -10.83 0.11 42.67
N LEU A 441 -10.30 1.24 43.13
CA LEU A 441 -10.65 2.56 42.57
C LEU A 441 -10.11 2.69 41.14
N ARG A 442 -8.93 2.14 40.86
CA ARG A 442 -8.39 2.06 39.49
C ARG A 442 -9.24 1.17 38.61
N ALA A 443 -9.67 0.01 39.08
CA ALA A 443 -10.58 -0.86 38.32
C ALA A 443 -11.93 -0.16 38.09
N SER A 444 -12.50 0.50 39.11
CA SER A 444 -13.76 1.25 38.97
C SER A 444 -13.63 2.47 38.06
N LEU A 445 -12.52 3.22 38.14
CA LEU A 445 -12.26 4.35 37.25
C LEU A 445 -11.90 3.89 35.84
N LEU A 446 -11.22 2.75 35.66
CA LEU A 446 -10.99 2.13 34.36
C LEU A 446 -12.28 1.59 33.77
N ASP A 447 -13.15 0.94 34.54
CA ASP A 447 -14.48 0.49 34.09
C ASP A 447 -15.36 1.69 33.74
N LYS A 448 -15.34 2.74 34.57
CA LYS A 448 -16.13 3.94 34.32
C LYS A 448 -15.57 4.74 33.14
N TRP A 449 -14.26 4.86 33.04
CA TRP A 449 -13.56 5.45 31.90
C TRP A 449 -13.79 4.63 30.63
N GLN A 450 -13.68 3.30 30.67
CA GLN A 450 -14.01 2.41 29.56
C GLN A 450 -15.49 2.55 29.21
N SER A 451 -16.43 2.59 30.15
CA SER A 451 -17.85 2.80 29.79
C SER A 451 -18.13 4.20 29.23
N MET A 452 -17.41 5.23 29.69
CA MET A 452 -17.60 6.63 29.25
C MET A 452 -16.88 6.93 27.93
N CYS A 453 -15.73 6.31 27.73
CA CYS A 453 -14.83 6.45 26.59
C CYS A 453 -14.80 5.18 25.75
N ASP A 454 -15.81 4.32 25.89
CA ASP A 454 -15.94 3.08 25.13
C ASP A 454 -15.99 3.55 23.69
N LEU A 455 -14.92 3.24 22.98
CA LEU A 455 -14.90 3.35 21.55
C LEU A 455 -16.01 2.42 21.11
N ILE A 456 -17.15 3.00 20.72
CA ILE A 456 -18.19 2.27 20.02
C ILE A 456 -17.48 1.73 18.78
N LEU A 457 -17.10 0.46 18.83
CA LEU A 457 -16.51 -0.18 17.68
C LEU A 457 -17.63 -0.29 16.65
N ASN A 458 -17.31 -0.22 15.36
CA ASN A 458 -18.31 -0.46 14.30
C ASN A 458 -19.02 -1.83 14.45
N THR A 459 -18.49 -2.74 15.28
CA THR A 459 -19.11 -4.03 15.64
C THR A 459 -20.24 -3.92 16.65
N ASP A 460 -20.28 -2.85 17.44
CA ASP A 460 -21.23 -2.62 18.53
C ASP A 460 -22.41 -1.74 18.09
N GLU A 461 -22.24 -0.95 17.03
CA GLU A 461 -23.35 -0.28 16.36
C GLU A 461 -24.24 -1.30 15.64
N THR A 462 -25.56 -1.11 15.71
CA THR A 462 -26.48 -1.86 14.86
C THR A 462 -26.07 -1.63 13.40
N PRO A 463 -25.69 -2.68 12.66
CA PRO A 463 -25.25 -2.51 11.28
C PRO A 463 -26.37 -1.79 10.53
N PHE A 464 -26.02 -0.70 9.84
CA PHE A 464 -26.97 0.06 9.04
C PHE A 464 -27.71 -0.92 8.13
N PRO A 465 -29.06 -1.00 8.19
CA PRO A 465 -29.82 -2.01 7.47
C PRO A 465 -29.55 -1.98 5.95
N ASP A 466 -29.13 -0.82 5.42
CA ASP A 466 -28.79 -0.62 4.00
C ASP A 466 -27.29 -0.74 3.67
N ALA A 467 -26.42 -0.98 4.66
CA ALA A 467 -24.96 -1.03 4.40
C ALA A 467 -24.55 -2.26 3.56
N SER A 468 -25.37 -3.32 3.58
CA SER A 468 -25.11 -4.50 2.75
C SER A 468 -25.28 -4.23 1.25
N ASP A 469 -26.14 -3.27 0.89
CA ASP A 469 -26.30 -2.75 -0.48
C ASP A 469 -25.22 -1.72 -0.84
N ALA A 470 -24.46 -1.23 0.14
CA ALA A 470 -23.40 -0.24 -0.09
C ALA A 470 -22.08 -0.85 -0.56
N LEU A 471 -21.88 -2.18 -0.44
CA LEU A 471 -20.65 -2.80 -0.94
C LEU A 471 -20.64 -2.78 -2.47
N PRO A 472 -19.56 -2.27 -3.09
CA PRO A 472 -19.48 -2.24 -4.54
C PRO A 472 -19.52 -3.67 -5.08
N THR A 473 -20.35 -3.89 -6.10
CA THR A 473 -20.42 -5.16 -6.82
C THR A 473 -19.05 -5.53 -7.39
N ARG A 474 -18.83 -6.80 -7.75
CA ARG A 474 -17.59 -7.19 -8.43
C ARG A 474 -17.38 -6.43 -9.74
N CYS A 475 -18.45 -6.16 -10.48
CA CYS A 475 -18.37 -5.37 -11.71
C CYS A 475 -17.92 -3.93 -11.44
N ALA A 476 -18.47 -3.30 -10.39
CA ALA A 476 -18.07 -1.96 -9.96
C ALA A 476 -16.63 -1.93 -9.42
N GLN A 477 -16.17 -2.98 -8.73
CA GLN A 477 -14.79 -3.07 -8.24
C GLN A 477 -13.77 -3.22 -9.38
N LEU A 478 -14.10 -4.01 -10.42
CA LEU A 478 -13.20 -4.32 -11.52
C LEU A 478 -13.27 -3.31 -12.69
N GLY A 479 -14.28 -2.45 -12.71
CA GLY A 479 -14.50 -1.51 -13.80
C GLY A 479 -14.90 -2.19 -15.12
N MET A 480 -15.44 -3.42 -15.04
CA MET A 480 -15.91 -4.21 -16.19
C MET A 480 -17.04 -5.16 -15.77
N CYS A 481 -17.93 -5.51 -16.69
CA CYS A 481 -19.03 -6.42 -16.40
C CYS A 481 -18.52 -7.86 -16.31
N VAL A 482 -18.65 -8.49 -15.14
CA VAL A 482 -18.34 -9.91 -14.92
C VAL A 482 -19.59 -10.75 -14.66
N CYS A 483 -20.78 -10.19 -14.94
CA CYS A 483 -22.06 -10.89 -14.77
C CYS A 483 -22.48 -11.69 -16.01
N ALA A 484 -22.02 -11.29 -17.20
CA ALA A 484 -22.43 -11.88 -18.47
C ALA A 484 -21.27 -11.91 -19.47
N SER A 485 -21.52 -12.55 -20.62
CA SER A 485 -20.67 -12.55 -21.82
C SER A 485 -19.20 -12.91 -21.53
N ARG A 486 -18.28 -12.32 -22.30
CA ARG A 486 -16.83 -12.57 -22.26
C ARG A 486 -16.22 -12.17 -20.90
N GLY A 487 -16.76 -11.17 -20.24
CA GLY A 487 -16.27 -10.74 -18.92
C GLY A 487 -16.54 -11.78 -17.81
N LEU A 488 -17.70 -12.47 -17.85
CA LEU A 488 -17.95 -13.60 -16.95
C LEU A 488 -16.99 -14.77 -17.25
N GLN A 489 -16.74 -15.07 -18.53
CA GLN A 489 -15.78 -16.11 -18.94
C GLN A 489 -14.38 -15.82 -18.40
N ALA A 490 -13.88 -14.60 -18.62
CA ALA A 490 -12.60 -14.14 -18.13
C ALA A 490 -12.49 -14.18 -16.59
N TYR A 491 -13.57 -13.82 -15.88
CA TYR A 491 -13.61 -13.89 -14.42
C TYR A 491 -13.56 -15.33 -13.90
N LEU A 492 -14.34 -16.26 -14.49
CA LEU A 492 -14.30 -17.67 -14.11
C LEU A 492 -12.96 -18.32 -14.47
N PHE A 493 -12.37 -17.96 -15.60
CA PHE A 493 -11.04 -18.37 -16.02
C PHE A 493 -9.97 -17.96 -15.00
N HIS A 494 -10.01 -16.70 -14.58
CA HIS A 494 -9.18 -16.19 -13.48
C HIS A 494 -9.40 -16.94 -12.15
N CYS A 495 -10.65 -17.17 -11.76
CA CYS A 495 -10.97 -17.91 -10.52
C CYS A 495 -10.40 -19.34 -10.55
N ARG A 496 -10.44 -20.00 -11.71
CA ARG A 496 -9.88 -21.34 -11.91
C ARG A 496 -8.37 -21.35 -11.83
N LEU A 497 -7.72 -20.41 -12.51
CA LEU A 497 -6.26 -20.27 -12.44
C LEU A 497 -5.81 -20.06 -10.98
N ILE A 498 -6.46 -19.16 -10.25
CA ILE A 498 -6.17 -18.91 -8.83
C ILE A 498 -6.39 -20.16 -7.98
N PHE A 499 -7.47 -20.90 -8.22
CA PHE A 499 -7.75 -22.11 -7.46
C PHE A 499 -6.59 -23.11 -7.57
N CYS A 500 -6.05 -23.30 -8.78
CA CYS A 500 -4.87 -24.15 -8.99
C CYS A 500 -3.61 -23.54 -8.38
N LEU A 501 -3.32 -22.26 -8.60
CA LEU A 501 -2.13 -21.60 -8.05
C LEU A 501 -2.10 -21.61 -6.51
N LYS A 502 -3.25 -21.41 -5.85
CA LYS A 502 -3.32 -21.38 -4.38
C LYS A 502 -2.76 -22.64 -3.72
N ALA A 503 -2.95 -23.80 -4.34
CA ALA A 503 -2.47 -25.09 -3.81
C ALA A 503 -0.93 -25.14 -3.68
N PHE A 504 -0.21 -24.38 -4.51
CA PHE A 504 1.26 -24.38 -4.57
C PHE A 504 1.91 -23.16 -3.91
N PHE A 505 1.12 -22.10 -3.66
CA PHE A 505 1.63 -20.81 -3.17
C PHE A 505 1.01 -20.35 -1.84
N THR A 506 0.00 -21.04 -1.31
CA THR A 506 -0.66 -20.65 -0.05
C THR A 506 -0.26 -21.58 1.09
N PRO A 507 0.61 -21.14 2.02
CA PRO A 507 0.87 -21.89 3.23
C PRO A 507 -0.44 -22.11 4.00
N LYS A 508 -0.68 -23.35 4.45
CA LYS A 508 -1.82 -23.67 5.33
C LYS A 508 -1.73 -22.78 6.58
N ARG A 509 -2.82 -22.07 6.91
CA ARG A 509 -2.92 -21.31 8.16
C ARG A 509 -2.91 -22.30 9.32
N SER A 510 -2.13 -22.00 10.36
CA SER A 510 -2.18 -22.76 11.61
C SER A 510 -3.60 -22.72 12.15
N ARG A 511 -4.20 -23.90 12.31
CA ARG A 511 -5.53 -24.02 12.89
C ARG A 511 -5.37 -24.09 14.41
N LYS A 512 -6.06 -23.22 15.12
CA LYS A 512 -6.24 -23.36 16.56
C LYS A 512 -7.39 -24.34 16.79
N ILE A 513 -7.14 -25.39 17.55
CA ILE A 513 -8.11 -26.42 17.93
C ILE A 513 -8.34 -26.28 19.44
N ARG A 514 -9.57 -26.54 19.91
CA ARG A 514 -9.82 -26.61 21.35
C ARG A 514 -9.22 -27.89 21.90
N ASP A 515 -8.34 -27.76 22.90
CA ASP A 515 -7.88 -28.90 23.68
C ASP A 515 -9.01 -29.48 24.54
N ALA A 516 -8.74 -30.57 25.26
CA ALA A 516 -9.71 -31.20 26.16
C ALA A 516 -10.21 -30.25 27.28
N ALA A 517 -9.44 -29.21 27.61
CA ALA A 517 -9.79 -28.19 28.60
C ALA A 517 -10.58 -27.00 28.00
N GLY A 518 -10.80 -27.00 26.69
CA GLY A 518 -11.49 -25.92 25.97
C GLY A 518 -10.60 -24.73 25.59
N ASN A 519 -9.29 -24.78 25.85
CA ASN A 519 -8.34 -23.75 25.45
C ASN A 519 -8.00 -23.89 23.96
N MET A 520 -7.81 -22.75 23.28
CA MET A 520 -7.44 -22.74 21.86
C MET A 520 -5.93 -22.98 21.69
N VAL A 521 -5.52 -24.23 21.45
CA VAL A 521 -4.12 -24.61 21.22
C VAL A 521 -3.83 -24.69 19.72
N ILE A 522 -2.62 -24.31 19.30
CA ILE A 522 -2.20 -24.46 17.90
C ILE A 522 -2.00 -25.96 17.62
N LYS A 523 -2.71 -26.51 16.63
CA LYS A 523 -2.49 -27.91 16.23
C LYS A 523 -1.06 -28.05 15.70
N GLU A 524 -0.27 -28.90 16.33
CA GLU A 524 1.03 -29.30 15.80
C GLU A 524 0.83 -29.99 14.45
N LEU A 525 1.55 -29.52 13.45
CA LEU A 525 1.55 -30.10 12.11
C LEU A 525 2.44 -31.34 12.12
N SER A 526 2.04 -32.40 11.39
CA SER A 526 2.92 -33.56 11.20
C SER A 526 4.22 -33.14 10.51
N GLN A 527 5.31 -33.91 10.65
CA GLN A 527 6.59 -33.57 9.99
C GLN A 527 6.44 -33.39 8.46
N ALA A 528 5.61 -34.24 7.82
CA ALA A 528 5.29 -34.10 6.39
C ALA A 528 4.53 -32.80 6.08
N GLU A 529 3.58 -32.40 6.94
CA GLU A 529 2.87 -31.13 6.80
C GLU A 529 3.78 -29.92 7.06
N GLN A 530 4.74 -30.02 7.99
CA GLN A 530 5.74 -28.98 8.24
C GLN A 530 6.67 -28.81 7.04
N HIS A 531 7.17 -29.91 6.46
CA HIS A 531 7.98 -29.87 5.24
C HIS A 531 7.20 -29.25 4.08
N GLN A 532 5.95 -29.68 3.87
CA GLN A 532 5.06 -29.08 2.87
C GLN A 532 4.83 -27.59 3.14
N GLN A 533 4.64 -27.18 4.40
CA GLN A 533 4.45 -25.77 4.76
C GLN A 533 5.70 -24.93 4.50
N THR A 534 6.90 -25.46 4.78
CA THR A 534 8.18 -24.81 4.47
C THR A 534 8.36 -24.63 2.96
N LYS A 535 8.02 -25.66 2.17
CA LYS A 535 8.00 -25.59 0.71
C LYS A 535 7.04 -24.51 0.20
N LEU A 536 5.78 -24.52 0.67
CA LEU A 536 4.78 -23.49 0.33
C LEU A 536 5.19 -22.08 0.75
N LYS A 537 5.91 -21.93 1.88
CA LYS A 537 6.47 -20.64 2.32
C LYS A 537 7.58 -20.16 1.37
N SER A 538 8.44 -21.07 0.91
CA SER A 538 9.46 -20.77 -0.11
C SER A 538 8.82 -20.32 -1.42
N ASN A 539 7.82 -21.07 -1.90
CA ASN A 539 7.12 -20.73 -3.15
C ASN A 539 6.36 -19.40 -3.03
N ARG A 540 5.71 -19.17 -1.89
CA ARG A 540 5.10 -17.87 -1.60
C ARG A 540 6.12 -16.75 -1.63
N LYS A 541 7.33 -16.97 -1.09
CA LYS A 541 8.40 -15.97 -1.14
C LYS A 541 8.80 -15.66 -2.59
N LEU A 542 8.93 -16.65 -3.46
CA LEU A 542 9.19 -16.43 -4.89
C LEU A 542 8.10 -15.54 -5.54
N LEU A 543 6.85 -15.75 -5.14
CA LEU A 543 5.71 -14.98 -5.59
C LEU A 543 5.72 -13.53 -5.04
N ASP A 544 5.98 -13.35 -3.75
CA ASP A 544 6.14 -12.05 -3.07
C ASP A 544 7.31 -11.24 -3.66
N ASP A 545 8.37 -11.95 -4.04
CA ASP A 545 9.57 -11.41 -4.66
C ASP A 545 9.35 -11.14 -6.17
N GLY A 546 8.28 -11.64 -6.80
CA GLY A 546 8.01 -11.40 -8.22
C GLY A 546 8.92 -12.19 -9.16
N PHE A 547 9.30 -13.41 -8.79
CA PHE A 547 10.05 -14.34 -9.65
C PHE A 547 9.17 -15.23 -10.52
N VAL A 548 7.85 -15.20 -10.32
CA VAL A 548 6.91 -16.15 -10.91
C VAL A 548 6.34 -15.62 -12.23
N VAL A 549 6.47 -16.43 -13.28
CA VAL A 549 5.83 -16.24 -14.58
C VAL A 549 4.90 -17.42 -14.85
N VAL A 550 3.68 -17.14 -15.29
CA VAL A 550 2.70 -18.15 -15.68
C VAL A 550 2.59 -18.15 -17.20
N CYS A 551 2.73 -19.32 -17.82
CA CYS A 551 2.47 -19.51 -19.24
C CYS A 551 1.15 -20.27 -19.40
N LEU A 552 0.21 -19.68 -20.11
CA LEU A 552 -1.07 -20.29 -20.47
C LEU A 552 -0.98 -20.78 -21.91
N ARG A 553 -1.39 -22.03 -22.16
CA ARG A 553 -1.44 -22.60 -23.50
C ARG A 553 -2.78 -23.31 -23.71
N PRO A 554 -3.35 -23.27 -24.92
CA PRO A 554 -4.41 -24.20 -25.29
C PRO A 554 -3.94 -25.64 -25.03
N SER A 555 -4.82 -26.46 -24.45
CA SER A 555 -4.49 -27.87 -24.23
C SER A 555 -4.50 -28.56 -25.60
N SER A 556 -3.35 -29.10 -26.02
CA SER A 556 -3.22 -29.85 -27.27
C SER A 556 -3.89 -31.22 -27.22
N ARG A 557 -4.58 -31.54 -26.12
CA ARG A 557 -5.59 -32.58 -26.11
C ARG A 557 -6.66 -32.11 -27.09
N THR A 558 -6.45 -32.43 -28.37
CA THR A 558 -7.53 -32.71 -29.31
C THR A 558 -8.48 -33.54 -28.48
N ALA A 559 -9.61 -32.95 -28.07
CA ALA A 559 -10.65 -33.67 -27.36
C ALA A 559 -10.74 -34.98 -28.10
N ALA A 560 -10.31 -36.07 -27.46
CA ALA A 560 -10.29 -37.35 -28.12
C ALA A 560 -11.69 -37.43 -28.68
N ALA A 561 -11.81 -37.40 -30.01
CA ALA A 561 -13.10 -37.45 -30.68
C ALA A 561 -13.59 -38.90 -30.59
N GLU A 562 -13.42 -39.50 -29.41
CA GLU A 562 -13.99 -40.72 -28.91
C GLU A 562 -15.48 -40.46 -28.72
N GLU A 563 -16.22 -41.04 -29.66
CA GLU A 563 -17.42 -41.82 -29.35
C GLU A 563 -18.76 -41.11 -29.13
N VAL A 564 -18.97 -39.90 -29.65
CA VAL A 564 -20.36 -39.36 -29.74
C VAL A 564 -20.99 -39.55 -31.13
N LEU A 565 -20.28 -40.15 -32.10
CA LEU A 565 -20.91 -40.64 -33.33
C LEU A 565 -20.61 -42.12 -33.51
N PRO A 566 -21.63 -42.99 -33.73
CA PRO A 566 -21.43 -44.41 -33.94
C PRO A 566 -20.52 -44.64 -35.17
N HIS A 567 -19.26 -44.95 -34.92
CA HIS A 567 -18.15 -45.04 -35.87
C HIS A 567 -18.21 -46.25 -36.82
N LYS A 568 -19.39 -46.82 -37.10
CA LYS A 568 -19.46 -48.01 -37.96
C LYS A 568 -19.38 -47.73 -39.47
N TYR A 569 -19.52 -46.48 -39.95
CA TYR A 569 -19.71 -46.26 -41.40
C TYR A 569 -18.99 -45.07 -42.06
N MET A 570 -18.16 -44.27 -41.38
CA MET A 570 -17.40 -43.20 -42.07
C MET A 570 -15.90 -43.49 -42.13
N HIS A 571 -15.42 -43.69 -43.36
CA HIS A 571 -14.02 -43.84 -43.70
C HIS A 571 -13.25 -42.54 -43.37
N SER A 572 -12.04 -42.64 -42.82
CA SER A 572 -11.24 -41.50 -42.32
C SER A 572 -11.00 -40.41 -43.36
N SER A 573 -10.87 -40.79 -44.64
CA SER A 573 -10.72 -39.87 -45.77
C SER A 573 -11.96 -39.00 -46.00
N TRP A 574 -13.16 -39.52 -45.81
CA TRP A 574 -14.42 -38.77 -45.98
C TRP A 574 -14.69 -37.81 -44.82
N LYS A 575 -14.23 -38.13 -43.60
CA LYS A 575 -14.33 -37.22 -42.45
C LYS A 575 -13.44 -35.99 -42.65
N ALA A 576 -12.19 -36.21 -43.09
CA ALA A 576 -11.29 -35.11 -43.43
C ALA A 576 -11.91 -34.27 -44.55
N LEU A 577 -12.37 -34.90 -45.64
CA LEU A 577 -12.95 -34.21 -46.78
C LEU A 577 -14.27 -33.49 -46.45
N ALA A 578 -15.11 -34.02 -45.54
CA ALA A 578 -16.33 -33.36 -45.07
C ALA A 578 -16.05 -32.17 -44.15
N LEU A 579 -15.04 -32.25 -43.27
CA LEU A 579 -14.62 -31.10 -42.47
C LEU A 579 -14.00 -30.00 -43.36
N THR A 580 -13.23 -30.38 -44.36
CA THR A 580 -12.69 -29.45 -45.37
C THR A 580 -13.79 -28.88 -46.26
N ALA A 581 -14.76 -29.68 -46.70
CA ALA A 581 -15.85 -29.26 -47.61
C ALA A 581 -16.94 -28.43 -46.91
N MET A 582 -17.15 -28.61 -45.60
CA MET A 582 -18.07 -27.75 -44.85
C MET A 582 -17.54 -26.31 -44.67
N ASN A 583 -16.32 -26.01 -45.14
CA ASN A 583 -15.69 -24.69 -45.02
C ASN A 583 -15.81 -24.12 -43.60
N VAL A 584 -15.88 -25.00 -42.59
CA VAL A 584 -15.68 -24.65 -41.19
C VAL A 584 -14.17 -24.52 -40.98
N SER A 585 -13.51 -23.75 -41.86
CA SER A 585 -12.47 -22.88 -41.37
C SER A 585 -13.19 -22.03 -40.34
N ALA A 586 -12.90 -22.24 -39.06
CA ALA A 586 -13.41 -21.35 -38.03
C ALA A 586 -12.90 -19.96 -38.40
N GLU A 587 -13.70 -19.16 -39.12
CA GLU A 587 -13.38 -17.82 -39.62
C GLU A 587 -13.22 -16.80 -38.48
N GLY A 588 -12.98 -17.27 -37.24
CA GLY A 588 -12.58 -16.50 -36.07
C GLY A 588 -11.47 -17.15 -35.23
N GLU A 589 -10.78 -18.20 -35.69
CA GLU A 589 -9.68 -18.85 -34.93
C GLU A 589 -8.29 -18.26 -35.20
N ALA A 590 -8.11 -17.44 -36.24
CA ALA A 590 -6.78 -17.02 -36.71
C ALA A 590 -5.98 -16.16 -35.71
N ASP A 591 -6.61 -15.52 -34.73
CA ASP A 591 -5.97 -14.54 -33.84
C ASP A 591 -5.80 -14.99 -32.37
N SER A 592 -6.17 -16.22 -32.01
CA SER A 592 -5.98 -16.65 -30.62
C SER A 592 -4.49 -16.92 -30.34
N PRO A 593 -3.89 -16.33 -29.29
CA PRO A 593 -2.47 -16.51 -29.02
C PRO A 593 -2.18 -17.97 -28.67
N THR A 594 -1.14 -18.54 -29.30
CA THR A 594 -0.68 -19.92 -29.06
C THR A 594 -0.19 -20.12 -27.63
N SER A 595 0.37 -19.08 -27.03
CA SER A 595 0.80 -19.02 -25.65
C SER A 595 0.59 -17.60 -25.10
N LEU A 596 0.23 -17.49 -23.83
CA LEU A 596 0.15 -16.22 -23.12
C LEU A 596 1.05 -16.27 -21.89
N TRP A 597 2.14 -15.50 -21.92
CA TRP A 597 3.10 -15.41 -20.82
C TRP A 597 2.80 -14.20 -19.94
N LEU A 598 2.63 -14.44 -18.64
CA LEU A 598 2.18 -13.45 -17.66
C LEU A 598 3.12 -13.44 -16.46
N HIS A 599 3.83 -12.33 -16.26
CA HIS A 599 4.55 -12.07 -15.02
C HIS A 599 3.59 -11.59 -13.94
N LEU A 600 3.69 -12.18 -12.73
CA LEU A 600 2.85 -11.84 -11.59
C LEU A 600 3.49 -10.70 -10.79
N GLY A 601 3.28 -9.45 -11.21
CA GLY A 601 3.90 -8.27 -10.58
C GLY A 601 3.21 -7.79 -9.29
N HIS A 602 1.90 -8.04 -9.13
CA HIS A 602 1.16 -7.65 -7.93
C HIS A 602 0.12 -8.71 -7.54
N ILE A 603 -0.02 -8.98 -6.23
CA ILE A 603 -1.03 -9.91 -5.70
C ILE A 603 -1.66 -9.38 -4.43
N ASN A 604 -2.99 -9.29 -4.45
CA ASN A 604 -3.75 -9.09 -3.23
C ASN A 604 -4.02 -10.45 -2.58
N TYR A 605 -3.28 -10.85 -1.55
CA TYR A 605 -3.43 -12.17 -0.92
C TYR A 605 -4.81 -12.43 -0.26
N THR A 606 -5.62 -11.40 -0.05
CA THR A 606 -6.98 -11.54 0.50
C THR A 606 -7.95 -11.97 -0.58
N THR A 607 -7.96 -11.28 -1.73
CA THR A 607 -8.87 -11.56 -2.84
C THR A 607 -8.28 -12.50 -3.88
N TRP A 608 -6.95 -12.65 -3.88
CA TRP A 608 -6.12 -13.23 -4.92
C TRP A 608 -6.20 -12.53 -6.27
N ALA A 609 -6.67 -11.28 -6.30
CA ALA A 609 -6.58 -10.47 -7.50
C ALA A 609 -5.11 -10.28 -7.90
N LEU A 610 -4.84 -10.48 -9.20
CA LEU A 610 -3.49 -10.44 -9.77
C LEU A 610 -3.38 -9.23 -10.70
N GLY A 611 -2.38 -8.38 -10.46
CA GLY A 611 -1.85 -7.45 -11.45
C GLY A 611 -0.75 -8.15 -12.24
N VAL A 612 -0.91 -8.23 -13.55
CA VAL A 612 -0.06 -9.01 -14.44
C VAL A 612 0.55 -8.14 -15.52
N LEU A 613 1.80 -8.45 -15.88
CA LEU A 613 2.52 -7.88 -17.01
C LEU A 613 2.64 -8.97 -18.10
N ARG A 614 2.15 -8.69 -19.30
CA ARG A 614 2.32 -9.61 -20.44
C ARG A 614 3.77 -9.62 -20.88
N LEU A 615 4.26 -10.80 -21.24
CA LEU A 615 5.54 -11.01 -21.88
C LEU A 615 5.33 -11.72 -23.22
N ASP A 616 6.18 -11.43 -24.18
CA ASP A 616 6.24 -12.15 -25.46
C ASP A 616 7.42 -13.12 -25.46
N GLU A 617 7.27 -14.22 -26.19
CA GLU A 617 8.29 -15.26 -26.31
C GLU A 617 9.34 -14.84 -27.35
N ALA A 618 10.58 -14.66 -26.92
CA ALA A 618 11.70 -14.24 -27.76
C ALA A 618 12.62 -15.42 -28.16
N GLY A 619 12.10 -16.65 -28.09
CA GLY A 619 12.81 -17.88 -28.39
C GLY A 619 13.48 -18.55 -27.18
N ALA A 620 14.27 -19.60 -27.43
CA ALA A 620 15.13 -20.23 -26.43
C ALA A 620 16.44 -19.44 -26.27
N ASP A 621 17.06 -19.50 -25.09
CA ASP A 621 18.41 -18.95 -24.89
C ASP A 621 19.42 -19.77 -25.71
N GLU A 622 20.17 -19.11 -26.61
CA GLU A 622 21.12 -19.80 -27.51
C GLU A 622 22.18 -20.60 -26.75
N ALA A 623 22.62 -20.08 -25.60
CA ALA A 623 23.61 -20.74 -24.76
C ALA A 623 23.04 -21.87 -23.90
N ARG A 624 21.74 -21.82 -23.57
CA ARG A 624 21.08 -22.74 -22.64
C ARG A 624 19.65 -23.03 -23.05
N PRO A 625 19.42 -24.04 -23.91
CA PRO A 625 18.12 -24.32 -24.51
C PRO A 625 17.03 -24.68 -23.49
N GLU A 626 17.38 -25.02 -22.25
CA GLU A 626 16.43 -25.26 -21.16
C GLU A 626 15.78 -23.98 -20.60
N TYR A 627 16.25 -22.80 -21.00
CA TYR A 627 15.67 -21.52 -20.62
C TYR A 627 14.92 -20.89 -21.79
N THR A 628 13.71 -20.40 -21.50
CA THR A 628 12.93 -19.59 -22.45
C THR A 628 13.25 -18.12 -22.22
N LYS A 629 13.59 -17.41 -23.29
CA LYS A 629 13.80 -15.97 -23.27
C LYS A 629 12.45 -15.28 -23.47
N LEU A 630 12.08 -14.42 -22.53
CA LEU A 630 10.86 -13.63 -22.58
C LEU A 630 11.21 -12.15 -22.64
N GLN A 631 10.41 -11.37 -23.37
CA GLN A 631 10.58 -9.95 -23.55
C GLN A 631 9.30 -9.18 -23.20
N VAL A 632 9.44 -7.99 -22.64
CA VAL A 632 8.32 -7.06 -22.43
C VAL A 632 7.90 -6.47 -23.79
N PRO A 633 6.61 -6.45 -24.17
CA PRO A 633 6.15 -5.82 -25.40
C PRO A 633 6.33 -4.29 -25.38
N THR A 634 6.36 -3.66 -26.56
CA THR A 634 6.38 -2.20 -26.71
C THR A 634 5.12 -1.74 -27.48
N PRO A 635 4.20 -0.97 -26.87
CA PRO A 635 4.18 -0.56 -25.47
C PRO A 635 3.93 -1.76 -24.53
N GLN A 636 4.32 -1.61 -23.26
CA GLN A 636 4.11 -2.68 -22.28
C GLN A 636 2.63 -2.83 -21.92
N GLU A 637 2.17 -4.08 -21.86
CA GLU A 637 0.78 -4.41 -21.53
C GLU A 637 0.68 -4.92 -20.09
N CYS A 638 0.09 -4.10 -19.21
CA CYS A 638 -0.12 -4.43 -17.81
C CYS A 638 -1.56 -4.10 -17.41
N CYS A 639 -2.24 -5.03 -16.76
CA CYS A 639 -3.59 -4.81 -16.21
C CYS A 639 -3.97 -5.83 -15.13
N HIS A 640 -5.18 -5.69 -14.59
CA HIS A 640 -5.79 -6.73 -13.78
C HIS A 640 -5.99 -7.99 -14.64
N SER A 641 -5.57 -9.15 -14.16
CA SER A 641 -5.64 -10.43 -14.90
C SER A 641 -6.99 -10.75 -15.56
N VAL A 642 -8.13 -10.50 -14.91
CA VAL A 642 -9.46 -10.67 -15.54
C VAL A 642 -9.59 -9.83 -16.82
N ARG A 643 -9.14 -8.58 -16.79
CA ARG A 643 -9.14 -7.69 -17.95
C ARG A 643 -8.12 -8.15 -18.99
N MET A 644 -6.95 -8.64 -18.55
CA MET A 644 -5.95 -9.22 -19.44
C MET A 644 -6.57 -10.36 -20.26
N PHE A 645 -7.27 -11.28 -19.61
CA PHE A 645 -7.90 -12.42 -20.29
C PHE A 645 -9.02 -12.00 -21.25
N GLU A 646 -9.82 -11.00 -20.88
CA GLU A 646 -10.83 -10.44 -21.76
C GLU A 646 -10.20 -9.84 -23.03
N GLN A 647 -9.16 -9.02 -22.87
CA GLN A 647 -8.52 -8.25 -23.95
C GLN A 647 -7.58 -9.08 -24.84
N SER A 648 -6.96 -10.15 -24.31
CA SER A 648 -5.93 -10.93 -25.02
C SER A 648 -6.47 -11.88 -26.10
N GLY A 649 -7.72 -11.75 -26.52
CA GLY A 649 -8.28 -12.62 -27.56
C GLY A 649 -8.38 -14.11 -27.19
N ILE A 650 -8.23 -14.48 -25.91
CA ILE A 650 -8.31 -15.87 -25.45
C ILE A 650 -9.61 -16.54 -25.93
N ASN A 651 -9.48 -17.73 -26.51
CA ASN A 651 -10.60 -18.60 -26.84
C ASN A 651 -11.02 -19.39 -25.59
N PHE A 652 -12.07 -18.93 -24.90
CA PHE A 652 -12.59 -19.61 -23.72
C PHE A 652 -13.31 -20.93 -24.01
N SER A 653 -13.62 -21.22 -25.28
CA SER A 653 -14.37 -22.43 -25.65
C SER A 653 -13.56 -23.71 -25.47
N GLY A 654 -12.25 -23.66 -25.73
CA GLY A 654 -11.35 -24.81 -25.62
C GLY A 654 -10.74 -24.99 -24.22
N PRO A 655 -10.17 -26.17 -23.93
CA PRO A 655 -9.41 -26.41 -22.71
C PRO A 655 -8.08 -25.63 -22.68
N TRP A 656 -7.68 -25.17 -21.50
CA TRP A 656 -6.39 -24.50 -21.28
C TRP A 656 -5.61 -25.15 -20.14
N GLN A 657 -4.30 -25.22 -20.36
CA GLN A 657 -3.32 -25.63 -19.37
C GLN A 657 -2.42 -24.47 -18.99
N PHE A 658 -1.84 -24.54 -17.79
CA PHE A 658 -0.83 -23.59 -17.36
C PHE A 658 0.42 -24.30 -16.90
N THR A 659 1.55 -23.63 -17.14
CA THR A 659 2.85 -23.97 -16.58
C THR A 659 3.35 -22.78 -15.79
N VAL A 660 4.07 -23.04 -14.71
CA VAL A 660 4.72 -22.00 -13.90
C VAL A 660 6.21 -22.06 -14.17
N SER A 661 6.81 -20.90 -14.41
CA SER A 661 8.24 -20.73 -14.61
C SER A 661 8.80 -19.73 -13.61
N MET A 662 10.08 -19.88 -13.27
CA MET A 662 10.83 -18.97 -12.41
C MET A 662 11.81 -18.16 -13.24
N ILE A 663 11.89 -16.87 -12.97
CA ILE A 663 12.90 -16.00 -13.57
C ILE A 663 14.29 -16.38 -13.02
N LEU A 664 15.24 -16.59 -13.92
CA LEU A 664 16.63 -16.88 -13.59
C LEU A 664 17.33 -15.59 -13.13
N SER A 665 17.79 -15.59 -11.88
CA SER A 665 18.62 -14.51 -11.33
C SER A 665 19.95 -15.10 -10.83
N ASN A 666 20.99 -14.95 -11.63
CA ASN A 666 22.33 -15.46 -11.36
C ASN A 666 23.41 -14.39 -11.61
N ASN A 667 24.68 -14.77 -11.46
CA ASN A 667 25.83 -13.90 -11.63
C ASN A 667 26.45 -14.00 -13.04
N ASP A 668 25.65 -14.39 -14.03
CA ASP A 668 26.14 -14.39 -15.41
C ASP A 668 26.42 -12.95 -15.84
N GLU A 669 27.63 -12.72 -16.34
CA GLU A 669 28.01 -11.47 -16.95
C GLU A 669 27.23 -11.27 -18.25
N LEU A 670 26.70 -10.07 -18.42
CA LEU A 670 25.96 -9.65 -19.59
C LEU A 670 26.74 -8.57 -20.32
N GLU A 671 26.62 -8.58 -21.64
CA GLU A 671 27.11 -7.46 -22.44
C GLU A 671 26.29 -6.20 -22.15
N ARG A 672 26.92 -5.04 -22.34
CA ARG A 672 26.28 -3.73 -22.14
C ARG A 672 24.97 -3.59 -22.94
N ALA A 673 24.91 -4.13 -24.16
CA ALA A 673 23.71 -4.10 -24.99
C ALA A 673 22.57 -4.95 -24.40
N SER A 674 22.91 -6.03 -23.71
CA SER A 674 22.00 -6.96 -23.06
C SER A 674 21.58 -6.53 -21.65
N MET A 675 22.20 -5.49 -21.07
CA MET A 675 21.81 -4.89 -19.80
C MET A 675 20.56 -4.01 -19.94
N ARG A 676 19.46 -4.60 -20.39
CA ARG A 676 18.12 -3.99 -20.49
C ARG A 676 17.13 -4.78 -19.63
N PRO A 677 16.32 -4.13 -18.79
CA PRO A 677 15.37 -4.84 -17.95
C PRO A 677 14.17 -5.41 -18.72
N ASP A 678 14.00 -5.18 -20.02
CA ASP A 678 12.91 -5.73 -20.83
C ASP A 678 12.99 -7.24 -21.09
N THR A 679 14.15 -7.86 -20.84
CA THR A 679 14.38 -9.27 -21.17
C THR A 679 14.65 -10.09 -19.91
N VAL A 680 14.00 -11.25 -19.80
CA VAL A 680 14.24 -12.20 -18.71
C VAL A 680 14.35 -13.63 -19.24
N LEU A 681 15.22 -14.42 -18.61
CA LEU A 681 15.26 -15.87 -18.84
C LEU A 681 14.39 -16.56 -17.80
N VAL A 682 13.58 -17.52 -18.22
CA VAL A 682 12.75 -18.32 -17.32
C VAL A 682 13.02 -19.80 -17.46
N LYS A 683 12.92 -20.52 -16.33
CA LYS A 683 12.98 -21.98 -16.28
C LYS A 683 11.70 -22.53 -15.68
N GLN A 684 11.16 -23.61 -16.24
CA GLN A 684 9.98 -24.25 -15.68
C GLN A 684 10.19 -24.62 -14.21
N HIS A 685 9.22 -24.28 -13.36
CA HIS A 685 9.25 -24.56 -11.94
C HIS A 685 8.82 -26.01 -11.70
N ALA A 686 9.79 -26.90 -11.48
CA ALA A 686 9.56 -28.34 -11.35
C ALA A 686 8.54 -28.75 -10.27
N GLU A 687 8.32 -27.90 -9.26
CA GLU A 687 7.37 -28.21 -8.18
C GLU A 687 5.90 -28.03 -8.57
N VAL A 688 5.63 -27.30 -9.66
CA VAL A 688 4.29 -27.08 -10.17
C VAL A 688 4.19 -27.81 -11.51
N PRO A 689 3.49 -28.96 -11.56
CA PRO A 689 3.35 -29.71 -12.80
C PRO A 689 2.56 -28.88 -13.82
N ASN A 690 2.71 -29.24 -15.10
CA ASN A 690 1.79 -28.73 -16.12
C ASN A 690 0.37 -29.23 -15.79
N MET A 691 -0.58 -28.32 -15.70
CA MET A 691 -1.94 -28.63 -15.26
C MET A 691 -2.97 -28.00 -16.18
N GLU A 692 -3.93 -28.80 -16.61
CA GLU A 692 -5.18 -28.29 -17.16
C GLU A 692 -5.99 -27.65 -16.03
N PHE A 693 -6.31 -26.37 -16.18
CA PHE A 693 -7.09 -25.63 -15.18
C PHE A 693 -8.44 -25.16 -15.71
N TRP A 694 -8.62 -25.20 -17.03
CA TRP A 694 -9.83 -24.79 -17.72
C TRP A 694 -10.23 -25.86 -18.72
N GLN A 695 -11.48 -26.32 -18.67
CA GLN A 695 -11.98 -27.42 -19.51
C GLN A 695 -12.74 -26.93 -20.75
N GLY A 696 -12.81 -25.61 -20.97
CA GLY A 696 -13.67 -24.99 -21.97
C GLY A 696 -14.95 -24.43 -21.36
N TRP A 697 -15.48 -23.40 -22.01
CA TRP A 697 -16.64 -22.64 -21.52
C TRP A 697 -17.89 -23.50 -21.29
N PRO A 698 -18.28 -24.46 -22.17
CA PRO A 698 -19.47 -25.29 -21.93
C PRO A 698 -19.39 -26.08 -20.61
N ALA A 699 -18.23 -26.68 -20.31
CA ALA A 699 -18.02 -27.45 -19.09
C ALA A 699 -18.03 -26.55 -17.85
N GLU A 700 -17.37 -25.39 -17.94
CA GLU A 700 -17.29 -24.44 -16.83
C GLU A 700 -18.61 -23.72 -16.56
N GLN A 701 -19.40 -23.44 -17.60
CA GLN A 701 -20.75 -22.93 -17.47
C GLN A 701 -21.66 -23.94 -16.77
N ALA A 702 -21.67 -25.21 -17.21
CA ALA A 702 -22.45 -26.26 -16.55
C ALA A 702 -22.07 -26.42 -15.07
N ARG A 703 -20.77 -26.34 -14.76
CA ARG A 703 -20.26 -26.37 -13.39
C ARG A 703 -20.68 -25.14 -12.59
N HIS A 704 -20.64 -23.96 -13.19
CA HIS A 704 -21.09 -22.71 -12.57
C HIS A 704 -22.59 -22.75 -12.25
N GLU A 705 -23.42 -23.23 -13.18
CA GLU A 705 -24.86 -23.41 -12.98
C GLU A 705 -25.19 -24.46 -11.91
N LYS A 706 -24.45 -25.57 -11.87
CA LYS A 706 -24.62 -26.57 -10.80
C LYS A 706 -24.28 -25.98 -9.44
N ASN A 707 -23.19 -25.23 -9.32
CA ASN A 707 -22.77 -24.59 -8.08
C ASN A 707 -23.71 -23.46 -7.64
N SER A 708 -24.31 -22.73 -8.58
CA SER A 708 -25.28 -21.66 -8.27
C SER A 708 -26.60 -22.24 -7.78
N LYS A 709 -27.05 -23.38 -8.36
CA LYS A 709 -28.23 -24.14 -7.92
C LYS A 709 -28.02 -24.84 -6.57
N SER A 710 -26.82 -25.36 -6.30
CA SER A 710 -26.53 -26.12 -5.07
C SER A 710 -26.28 -25.24 -3.85
N ARG A 711 -26.02 -23.94 -4.02
CA ARG A 711 -25.94 -23.02 -2.88
C ARG A 711 -27.35 -22.92 -2.31
N PRO A 712 -27.62 -23.45 -1.09
CA PRO A 712 -28.92 -23.27 -0.47
C PRO A 712 -29.16 -21.78 -0.47
N VAL A 713 -30.27 -21.34 -1.09
CA VAL A 713 -30.75 -19.99 -0.89
C VAL A 713 -30.75 -19.83 0.62
N PRO A 714 -30.05 -18.84 1.20
CA PRO A 714 -30.19 -18.57 2.61
C PRO A 714 -31.69 -18.37 2.75
N SER A 715 -32.38 -19.41 3.24
CA SER A 715 -33.80 -19.34 3.44
C SER A 715 -33.87 -18.13 4.34
N SER A 716 -34.63 -17.12 3.92
CA SER A 716 -35.03 -16.03 4.79
C SER A 716 -35.82 -16.74 5.88
N GLY A 717 -35.09 -17.36 6.81
CA GLY A 717 -35.62 -18.11 7.90
C GLY A 717 -36.43 -17.05 8.57
N LYS A 718 -37.75 -17.20 8.47
CA LYS A 718 -38.66 -16.72 9.48
C LYS A 718 -38.04 -17.29 10.75
N ARG A 719 -37.14 -16.52 11.36
CA ARG A 719 -36.55 -16.78 12.64
C ARG A 719 -37.78 -16.69 13.52
N LYS A 720 -38.45 -17.83 13.68
CA LYS A 720 -39.68 -17.99 14.42
C LYS A 720 -39.30 -17.40 15.76
N LYS A 721 -39.80 -16.19 16.01
CA LYS A 721 -39.54 -15.45 17.23
C LYS A 721 -40.31 -16.21 18.28
N GLU A 722 -39.72 -17.32 18.73
CA GLU A 722 -40.17 -18.02 19.92
C GLU A 722 -39.98 -17.02 21.04
N THR A 723 -41.09 -16.40 21.40
CA THR A 723 -41.29 -15.68 22.66
C THR A 723 -41.17 -16.71 23.78
N SER A 724 -39.94 -17.10 24.12
CA SER A 724 -39.66 -17.75 25.39
C SER A 724 -39.55 -16.66 26.44
N SER A 725 -40.67 -16.36 27.10
CA SER A 725 -40.64 -15.79 28.44
C SER A 725 -39.92 -16.75 29.38
N ALA A 726 -39.11 -16.18 30.28
CA ALA A 726 -38.62 -16.74 31.54
C ALA A 726 -37.14 -17.17 31.60
N THR A 727 -36.50 -16.51 32.57
CA THR A 727 -35.38 -16.89 33.43
C THR A 727 -33.93 -16.68 32.97
N ALA A 728 -33.30 -15.80 33.75
CA ALA A 728 -31.92 -15.38 33.79
C ALA A 728 -30.88 -16.50 33.61
N GLY A 729 -29.90 -16.23 32.76
CA GLY A 729 -28.69 -17.03 32.61
C GLY A 729 -27.75 -16.36 31.61
N PHE A 730 -26.96 -15.39 32.07
CA PHE A 730 -26.01 -14.62 31.26
C PHE A 730 -24.91 -15.55 30.72
N ARG A 731 -25.02 -16.02 29.48
CA ARG A 731 -23.94 -16.71 28.74
C ARG A 731 -23.58 -15.92 27.49
N LYS A 732 -22.40 -15.27 27.53
CA LYS A 732 -21.75 -14.62 26.38
C LYS A 732 -21.50 -15.67 25.27
N ARG A 733 -22.16 -15.51 24.12
CA ARG A 733 -21.88 -16.27 22.90
C ARG A 733 -21.06 -15.40 21.95
N THR A 734 -19.79 -15.75 21.79
CA THR A 734 -18.88 -15.17 20.80
C THR A 734 -19.15 -15.80 19.43
N GLN A 735 -19.68 -15.01 18.49
CA GLN A 735 -19.96 -15.44 17.12
C GLN A 735 -18.74 -15.16 16.25
N VAL A 736 -18.09 -16.23 15.76
CA VAL A 736 -16.92 -16.15 14.87
C VAL A 736 -17.39 -15.97 13.42
N CYS A 737 -17.12 -14.81 12.83
CA CYS A 737 -17.36 -14.55 11.41
C CYS A 737 -16.31 -15.27 10.54
N ALA A 738 -16.75 -16.25 9.75
CA ALA A 738 -15.99 -16.77 8.62
C ALA A 738 -16.37 -15.97 7.36
N GLY A 739 -15.35 -15.40 6.69
CA GLY A 739 -15.53 -14.57 5.49
C GLY A 739 -16.25 -15.31 4.37
N LEU A 740 -17.50 -14.91 4.13
CA LEU A 740 -18.32 -15.36 3.01
C LEU A 740 -17.98 -14.55 1.76
N ILE A 741 -17.67 -15.27 0.67
CA ILE A 741 -17.64 -14.73 -0.68
C ILE A 741 -19.10 -14.56 -1.13
N HIS A 742 -19.68 -13.38 -0.87
CA HIS A 742 -21.00 -13.02 -1.41
C HIS A 742 -20.90 -12.85 -2.93
N GLY A 743 -21.64 -13.69 -3.66
CA GLY A 743 -21.93 -13.50 -5.07
C GLY A 743 -23.13 -12.58 -5.22
N CYS A 744 -23.03 -11.57 -6.08
CA CYS A 744 -24.13 -10.70 -6.45
C CYS A 744 -25.28 -11.53 -7.04
N ARG A 745 -26.49 -11.35 -6.52
CA ARG A 745 -27.74 -11.68 -7.20
C ARG A 745 -28.31 -10.39 -7.79
N GLY A 746 -28.72 -10.41 -9.05
CA GLY A 746 -29.43 -9.32 -9.72
C GLY A 746 -30.25 -9.85 -10.89
N ALA A 747 -31.56 -9.74 -10.75
CA ALA A 747 -32.64 -9.75 -11.76
C ALA A 747 -32.73 -10.90 -12.80
N SER A 748 -33.58 -11.90 -12.51
CA SER A 748 -34.27 -12.68 -13.55
C SER A 748 -35.75 -12.83 -13.17
N ALA A 749 -36.60 -11.90 -13.62
CA ALA A 749 -38.03 -12.09 -13.83
C ALA A 749 -38.63 -10.85 -14.50
N CYS A 750 -38.65 -10.82 -15.84
CA CYS A 750 -39.61 -10.03 -16.58
C CYS A 750 -40.21 -10.92 -17.67
N THR A 751 -41.21 -11.71 -17.28
CA THR A 751 -42.11 -12.39 -18.21
C THR A 751 -42.99 -11.33 -18.86
N ARG A 752 -42.67 -10.93 -20.10
CA ARG A 752 -43.59 -10.19 -20.97
C ARG A 752 -44.48 -11.18 -21.68
N THR A 753 -45.77 -11.13 -21.35
CA THR A 753 -46.87 -11.70 -22.11
C THR A 753 -46.87 -11.11 -23.53
N GLY A 754 -47.01 -11.98 -24.52
CA GLY A 754 -47.06 -11.62 -25.92
C GLY A 754 -48.34 -10.87 -26.26
N GLY A 755 -48.20 -9.66 -26.80
CA GLY A 755 -49.22 -8.95 -27.53
C GLY A 755 -48.72 -8.69 -28.94
N ARG A 756 -49.32 -9.35 -29.93
CA ARG A 756 -49.13 -9.07 -31.36
C ARG A 756 -49.56 -7.65 -31.66
N CYS A 757 -48.68 -6.86 -32.28
CA CYS A 757 -49.05 -5.84 -33.25
C CYS A 757 -47.87 -5.73 -34.21
N GLY A 758 -48.07 -6.18 -35.46
CA GLY A 758 -47.16 -5.83 -36.53
C GLY A 758 -47.26 -4.33 -36.82
N TRP A 759 -46.23 -3.77 -37.47
CA TRP A 759 -46.38 -2.73 -38.49
C TRP A 759 -45.05 -2.60 -39.24
N ARG A 760 -45.18 -2.21 -40.51
CA ARG A 760 -44.25 -2.36 -41.63
C ARG A 760 -42.99 -1.51 -41.48
N SER A 761 -41.85 -2.09 -41.86
CA SER A 761 -40.66 -1.35 -42.25
C SER A 761 -40.86 -0.72 -43.64
N SER A 762 -40.67 0.59 -43.74
CA SER A 762 -40.40 1.27 -44.99
C SER A 762 -38.95 1.76 -44.95
N GLY A 763 -38.14 1.23 -45.86
CA GLY A 763 -36.78 1.70 -46.08
C GLY A 763 -36.78 2.97 -46.92
N ARG A 764 -35.86 3.89 -46.62
CA ARG A 764 -35.39 4.89 -47.57
C ARG A 764 -33.86 4.90 -47.59
N ARG A 765 -33.34 4.60 -48.78
CA ARG A 765 -31.99 4.90 -49.26
C ARG A 765 -31.93 6.34 -49.77
N SER A 766 -30.79 7.01 -49.58
CA SER A 766 -30.08 7.93 -50.50
C SER A 766 -28.80 8.37 -49.76
N SER A 767 -27.57 8.02 -50.19
CA SER A 767 -26.75 8.57 -51.31
C SER A 767 -26.55 10.09 -51.18
N ALA A 768 -25.34 10.65 -51.19
CA ALA A 768 -24.13 10.26 -51.92
C ALA A 768 -22.86 10.22 -51.04
#